data_AF-A0AB33L4H1-F1
#
_entry.id   AF-A0AB33L4H1-F1
#
_cell.length_a   1.000
_cell.length_b   1.000
_cell.length_c   1.000
_cell.angle_alpha   90.00
_cell.angle_beta   90.00
_cell.angle_gamma   90.00
#
_symmetry.space_group_name_H-M   'P 1'
#
loop_
_entity.id
_entity.type
_entity.pdbx_description
1 polymer ?
#
loop_
_entity_poly.entity_id
_entity_poly.type
_entity_poly.pdbx_seq_one_letter_code
_entity_poly.pdbx_strand_id
1 'polypeptide(L)'
;MNKTININLGGFFFHIDETAYQKLKRYLDAIARSLSDDPQGKNEIIADIEARISELLSERITDARQVVNESDIEEIIAIMGQPEDYAEAEEGYSENTSFNYKRNTSNKKMFRDGDDKFLGGVCSGLGHYFNIDVVWIRLAFLILTLAGFGFGIIGYIILWVILPEAKTTSEKLQMEGEAVNIDNIEKKIRNEFENLSSKVKEGAHDLSDKISNADYQKLRNQTKSGFQDFIDTMGKILLAVFKVFGKFMGVLLIFIAGITIISLLLTLFSVGSLEILNFDGDMIHYPPFFYDSAMPKWLLMTFVFFLIGIPFVVLFILGLRILSPNVKRLGIATVLTLFGLWLVSLLAIGFSGIEYFTTHAYDGAHVSKHSITYNQEEPLKIRVVNDDNIYYQHSLRNRDNSVSVHVNDKEMKYSNDINIDVRKSETGNAYIEIKKTSEGRKRNDANSNAEAIQYNFKTANNTIVFDAFFISEYKNMWKDEEIDAVLYIPEGTTIYFEGSSRNFLDDVKNVQNVYDRDMANHHFKMTSKGFNCLDCDEEDINNEDSDDWDSDNDDEVSFLFDSTINNTKAEFIISKKTTESELNKLINWFKDRKNIDIDIVSAKFNNDKTIDNLVLEIDCNDGYVGSIKVSNSTLDTISKGFRRLYNEEGALSFKTW
;
A
#
# COMPACT_ATOMS: atom_id res chain seq x y z
N MET A 1 -18.41 28.87 69.62
CA MET A 1 -18.95 28.03 68.54
C MET A 1 -20.01 28.88 67.86
N ASN A 2 -19.74 29.30 66.62
CA ASN A 2 -20.64 30.20 65.91
C ASN A 2 -21.84 29.41 65.37
N LYS A 3 -23.03 30.01 65.34
CA LYS A 3 -24.22 29.35 64.80
C LYS A 3 -24.12 29.31 63.28
N THR A 4 -24.62 28.24 62.67
CA THR A 4 -24.65 28.07 61.21
C THR A 4 -26.08 28.18 60.68
N ILE A 5 -26.24 28.84 59.55
CA ILE A 5 -27.52 29.08 58.86
C ILE A 5 -27.41 28.49 57.44
N ASN A 6 -28.49 27.85 56.99
CA ASN A 6 -28.58 27.35 55.61
C ASN A 6 -29.27 28.40 54.75
N ILE A 7 -28.63 28.78 53.64
CA ILE A 7 -29.19 29.75 52.69
C ILE A 7 -29.23 29.17 51.29
N ASN A 8 -30.15 29.70 50.46
CA ASN A 8 -30.18 29.47 49.02
C ASN A 8 -29.71 30.75 48.33
N LEU A 9 -28.67 30.65 47.51
CA LEU A 9 -28.10 31.75 46.75
C LEU A 9 -27.97 31.35 45.28
N GLY A 10 -28.69 32.03 44.39
CA GLY A 10 -28.68 31.73 42.96
C GLY A 10 -29.09 30.28 42.61
N GLY A 11 -29.86 29.61 43.48
CA GLY A 11 -30.28 28.21 43.31
C GLY A 11 -29.41 27.16 43.99
N PHE A 12 -28.31 27.55 44.66
CA PHE A 12 -27.40 26.63 45.37
C PHE A 12 -27.52 26.77 46.89
N PHE A 13 -27.35 25.65 47.61
CA PHE A 13 -27.46 25.61 49.07
C PHE A 13 -26.09 25.70 49.74
N PHE A 14 -25.92 26.67 50.65
CA PHE A 14 -24.69 26.87 51.42
C PHE A 14 -24.95 26.84 52.93
N HIS A 15 -23.98 26.29 53.67
CA HIS A 15 -23.91 26.35 55.13
C HIS A 15 -23.02 27.54 55.54
N ILE A 16 -23.58 28.58 56.13
CA ILE A 16 -22.89 29.85 56.41
C ILE A 16 -22.91 30.17 57.91
N ASP A 17 -21.82 30.70 58.46
CA ASP A 17 -21.78 31.24 59.82
C ASP A 17 -22.77 32.41 59.97
N GLU A 18 -23.48 32.50 61.10
CA GLU A 18 -24.41 33.60 61.43
C GLU A 18 -23.78 34.99 61.21
N THR A 19 -22.50 35.15 61.53
CA THR A 19 -21.75 36.41 61.32
C THR A 19 -21.52 36.69 59.83
N ALA A 20 -21.07 35.70 59.07
CA ALA A 20 -20.87 35.77 57.63
C ALA A 20 -22.19 36.01 56.88
N TYR A 21 -23.28 35.36 57.31
CA TYR A 21 -24.62 35.55 56.76
C TYR A 21 -25.12 36.97 56.97
N GLN A 22 -24.96 37.52 58.17
CA GLN A 22 -25.34 38.91 58.44
C GLN A 22 -24.55 39.90 57.56
N LYS A 23 -23.27 39.61 57.30
CA LYS A 23 -22.41 40.42 56.42
C LYS A 23 -22.83 40.34 54.95
N LEU A 24 -23.04 39.13 54.44
CA LEU A 24 -23.54 38.91 53.07
C LEU A 24 -24.92 39.54 52.87
N LYS A 25 -25.81 39.40 53.84
CA LYS A 25 -27.14 40.01 53.79
C LYS A 25 -27.06 41.55 53.77
N ARG A 26 -26.23 42.14 54.63
CA ARG A 26 -26.01 43.60 54.63
C ARG A 26 -25.45 44.07 53.29
N TYR A 27 -24.55 43.30 52.69
CA TYR A 27 -23.96 43.60 51.39
C TYR A 27 -24.99 43.54 50.25
N LEU A 28 -25.79 42.47 50.17
CA LEU A 28 -26.89 42.37 49.19
C LEU A 28 -27.95 43.46 49.40
N ASP A 29 -28.31 43.76 50.66
CA ASP A 29 -29.24 44.83 51.02
C ASP A 29 -28.69 46.22 50.64
N ALA A 30 -27.37 46.42 50.72
CA ALA A 30 -26.71 47.67 50.31
C ALA A 30 -26.74 47.83 48.78
N ILE A 31 -26.44 46.77 48.03
CA ILE A 31 -26.55 46.76 46.56
C ILE A 31 -28.00 47.00 46.13
N ALA A 32 -28.96 46.33 46.78
CA ALA A 32 -30.37 46.54 46.49
C ALA A 32 -30.82 47.98 46.77
N ARG A 33 -30.12 48.76 47.60
CA ARG A 33 -30.44 50.19 47.82
C ARG A 33 -29.76 51.13 46.84
N SER A 34 -28.62 50.75 46.26
CA SER A 34 -27.88 51.58 45.30
C SER A 34 -28.44 51.49 43.88
N LEU A 35 -29.12 50.39 43.54
CA LEU A 35 -29.74 50.18 42.22
C LEU A 35 -30.97 51.09 42.01
N SER A 36 -31.14 51.57 40.78
CA SER A 36 -32.25 52.46 40.35
C SER A 36 -33.67 51.95 40.69
N ASP A 37 -34.64 52.87 40.78
CA ASP A 37 -36.03 52.64 41.26
C ASP A 37 -36.90 51.70 40.38
N ASP A 38 -36.39 51.14 39.28
CA ASP A 38 -37.17 50.20 38.45
C ASP A 38 -37.27 48.81 39.11
N PRO A 39 -38.49 48.33 39.46
CA PRO A 39 -38.64 47.08 40.20
C PRO A 39 -38.25 45.84 39.42
N GLN A 40 -38.32 45.85 38.07
CA GLN A 40 -38.07 44.66 37.26
C GLN A 40 -36.58 44.48 36.98
N GLY A 41 -35.88 45.51 36.49
CA GLY A 41 -34.43 45.45 36.26
C GLY A 41 -33.65 45.21 37.54
N LYS A 42 -34.09 45.80 38.66
CA LYS A 42 -33.47 45.60 39.98
C LYS A 42 -33.46 44.13 40.43
N ASN A 43 -34.58 43.43 40.24
CA ASN A 43 -34.69 42.03 40.65
C ASN A 43 -33.81 41.11 39.78
N GLU A 44 -33.65 41.43 38.49
CA GLU A 44 -32.79 40.70 37.57
C GLU A 44 -31.29 40.91 37.89
N ILE A 45 -30.89 42.16 38.14
CA ILE A 45 -29.53 42.50 38.57
C ILE A 45 -29.16 41.78 39.86
N ILE A 46 -30.04 41.76 40.86
CA ILE A 46 -29.80 41.05 42.13
C ILE A 46 -29.69 39.55 41.89
N ALA A 47 -30.55 38.95 41.06
CA ALA A 47 -30.50 37.52 40.77
C ALA A 47 -29.18 37.11 40.09
N ASP A 48 -28.67 37.91 39.14
CA ASP A 48 -27.39 37.65 38.46
C ASP A 48 -26.18 37.86 39.40
N ILE A 49 -26.26 38.85 40.30
CA ILE A 49 -25.25 39.08 41.35
C ILE A 49 -25.22 37.88 42.33
N GLU A 50 -26.39 37.40 42.77
CA GLU A 50 -26.49 36.22 43.63
C GLU A 50 -25.95 34.96 42.95
N ALA A 51 -26.27 34.75 41.66
CA ALA A 51 -25.75 33.64 40.87
C ALA A 51 -24.21 33.69 40.77
N ARG A 52 -23.63 34.88 40.57
CA ARG A 52 -22.17 35.06 40.53
C ARG A 52 -21.51 34.83 41.89
N ILE A 53 -22.09 35.35 42.97
CA ILE A 53 -21.59 35.11 44.33
C ILE A 53 -21.64 33.60 44.64
N SER A 54 -22.69 32.91 44.18
CA SER A 54 -22.84 31.47 44.31
C SER A 54 -21.77 30.68 43.54
N GLU A 55 -21.41 31.11 42.32
CA GLU A 55 -20.29 30.56 41.54
C GLU A 55 -18.95 30.72 42.30
N LEU A 56 -18.66 31.93 42.80
CA LEU A 56 -17.42 32.25 43.53
C LEU A 56 -17.31 31.50 44.87
N LEU A 57 -18.42 31.36 45.61
CA LEU A 57 -18.47 30.54 46.82
C LEU A 57 -18.20 29.08 46.50
N SER A 58 -18.82 28.55 45.44
CA SER A 58 -18.66 27.15 45.03
C SER A 58 -17.24 26.82 44.55
N GLU A 59 -16.54 27.76 43.90
CA GLU A 59 -15.14 27.56 43.49
C GLU A 59 -14.19 27.47 44.69
N ARG A 60 -14.53 28.15 45.79
CA ARG A 60 -13.70 28.23 47.00
C ARG A 60 -13.99 27.12 48.00
N ILE A 61 -15.21 26.61 48.03
CA ILE A 61 -15.65 25.56 48.95
C ILE A 61 -15.50 24.19 48.26
N THR A 62 -14.38 23.52 48.51
CA THR A 62 -14.07 22.22 47.87
C THR A 62 -14.80 21.02 48.51
N ASP A 63 -15.31 21.14 49.75
CA ASP A 63 -16.04 20.09 50.46
C ASP A 63 -17.42 20.59 50.90
N ALA A 64 -18.48 19.82 50.62
CA ALA A 64 -19.87 20.17 50.92
C ALA A 64 -20.17 20.36 52.42
N ARG A 65 -19.26 19.94 53.31
CA ARG A 65 -19.37 20.12 54.77
C ARG A 65 -18.70 21.39 55.30
N GLN A 66 -17.93 22.09 54.48
CA GLN A 66 -17.21 23.28 54.89
C GLN A 66 -18.20 24.46 55.03
N VAL A 67 -18.15 25.12 56.20
CA VAL A 67 -18.99 26.27 56.52
C VAL A 67 -18.33 27.53 55.99
N VAL A 68 -19.10 28.40 55.32
CA VAL A 68 -18.65 29.70 54.84
C VAL A 68 -18.42 30.64 56.01
N ASN A 69 -17.20 31.15 56.12
CA ASN A 69 -16.79 32.04 57.19
C ASN A 69 -16.76 33.51 56.70
N GLU A 70 -16.56 34.44 57.63
CA GLU A 70 -16.54 35.88 57.33
C GLU A 70 -15.47 36.27 56.30
N SER A 71 -14.29 35.63 56.36
CA SER A 71 -13.20 35.84 55.41
C SER A 71 -13.58 35.49 53.97
N ASP A 72 -14.38 34.45 53.76
CA ASP A 72 -14.80 34.02 52.42
C ASP A 72 -15.72 35.08 51.78
N ILE A 73 -16.59 35.70 52.60
CA ILE A 73 -17.47 36.78 52.16
C ILE A 73 -16.70 38.07 51.88
N GLU A 74 -15.70 38.41 52.71
CA GLU A 74 -14.84 39.59 52.47
C GLU A 74 -14.10 39.51 51.15
N GLU A 75 -13.54 38.35 50.82
CA GLU A 75 -12.83 38.16 49.55
C GLU A 75 -13.76 38.22 48.34
N ILE A 76 -15.00 37.74 48.47
CA ILE A 76 -15.99 37.89 47.40
C ILE A 76 -16.41 39.34 47.23
N ILE A 77 -16.64 40.07 48.31
CA ILE A 77 -16.93 41.51 48.27
C ILE A 77 -15.77 42.26 47.60
N ALA A 78 -14.51 41.86 47.84
CA ALA A 78 -13.36 42.46 47.17
C ALA A 78 -13.31 42.21 45.66
N ILE A 79 -13.86 41.08 45.18
CA ILE A 79 -13.93 40.74 43.74
C ILE A 79 -15.13 41.44 43.07
N MET A 80 -16.27 41.47 43.75
CA MET A 80 -17.52 42.03 43.23
C MET A 80 -17.57 43.57 43.32
N GLY A 81 -16.84 44.16 44.27
CA GLY A 81 -16.80 45.60 44.58
C GLY A 81 -17.86 46.03 45.61
N GLN A 82 -17.65 47.15 46.33
CA GLN A 82 -18.69 47.70 47.22
C GLN A 82 -19.57 48.71 46.48
N PRO A 83 -20.91 48.70 46.68
CA PRO A 83 -21.81 49.63 45.99
C PRO A 83 -21.53 51.12 46.29
N GLU A 84 -20.91 51.41 47.43
CA GLU A 84 -20.53 52.75 47.88
C GLU A 84 -19.32 53.31 47.09
N ASP A 85 -18.45 52.45 46.54
CA ASP A 85 -17.25 52.86 45.79
C ASP A 85 -17.56 53.32 44.35
N TYR A 86 -18.80 53.14 43.88
CA TYR A 86 -19.19 53.43 42.49
C TYR A 86 -20.29 54.50 42.38
N ALA A 87 -21.07 54.75 43.43
CA ALA A 87 -22.12 55.77 43.43
C ALA A 87 -21.57 57.22 43.42
N GLU A 88 -20.35 57.46 43.91
CA GLU A 88 -19.68 58.77 43.87
C GLU A 88 -18.89 59.01 42.57
N ALA A 89 -18.87 58.04 41.64
CA ALA A 89 -18.12 58.15 40.39
C ALA A 89 -18.88 58.87 39.25
N GLU A 90 -20.05 59.46 39.53
CA GLU A 90 -20.79 60.27 38.55
C GLU A 90 -20.39 61.76 38.51
N GLU A 91 -19.55 62.26 39.42
CA GLU A 91 -19.06 63.64 39.37
C GLU A 91 -17.53 63.75 39.57
N GLY A 92 -16.79 63.66 38.46
CA GLY A 92 -15.44 64.24 38.35
C GLY A 92 -14.31 63.27 38.03
N TYR A 93 -14.11 62.95 36.74
CA TYR A 93 -12.84 62.41 36.27
C TYR A 93 -11.93 63.54 35.77
N SER A 94 -10.99 63.96 36.64
CA SER A 94 -9.68 64.41 36.19
C SER A 94 -8.75 63.20 36.20
N GLU A 95 -8.06 62.97 35.08
CA GLU A 95 -7.04 61.92 34.94
C GLU A 95 -5.96 62.02 36.03
N ASN A 96 -5.43 60.84 36.39
CA ASN A 96 -4.22 60.57 37.17
C ASN A 96 -4.41 60.20 38.65
N THR A 97 -4.90 58.99 38.90
CA THR A 97 -4.23 58.11 39.87
C THR A 97 -4.38 56.65 39.44
N SER A 98 -3.28 56.05 38.98
CA SER A 98 -3.21 54.65 38.60
C SER A 98 -3.21 53.76 39.86
N PHE A 99 -4.38 53.51 40.44
CA PHE A 99 -4.56 52.33 41.29
C PHE A 99 -4.63 51.11 40.38
N ASN A 100 -3.52 50.38 40.36
CA ASN A 100 -3.32 49.16 39.59
C ASN A 100 -4.12 48.03 40.24
N TYR A 101 -5.45 48.08 40.15
CA TYR A 101 -6.24 46.86 40.22
C TYR A 101 -5.83 46.04 39.02
N LYS A 102 -5.06 44.97 39.25
CA LYS A 102 -4.91 43.90 38.26
C LYS A 102 -6.30 43.66 37.68
N ARG A 103 -6.51 43.99 36.40
CA ARG A 103 -7.62 43.40 35.65
C ARG A 103 -7.39 41.91 35.79
N ASN A 104 -8.12 41.27 36.70
CA ASN A 104 -8.34 39.85 36.60
C ASN A 104 -9.01 39.68 35.25
N THR A 105 -8.23 39.31 34.25
CA THR A 105 -8.75 38.83 32.98
C THR A 105 -9.65 37.67 33.34
N SER A 106 -10.96 37.94 33.39
CA SER A 106 -11.96 36.91 33.52
C SER A 106 -11.66 35.89 32.43
N ASN A 107 -11.55 34.61 32.79
CA ASN A 107 -11.30 33.55 31.81
C ASN A 107 -12.45 33.60 30.79
N LYS A 108 -12.15 34.05 29.56
CA LYS A 108 -13.10 34.05 28.47
C LYS A 108 -13.61 32.63 28.28
N LYS A 109 -14.91 32.43 28.44
CA LYS A 109 -15.57 31.15 28.18
C LYS A 109 -16.24 31.23 26.81
N MET A 110 -16.18 30.13 26.08
CA MET A 110 -16.72 30.07 24.73
C MET A 110 -18.22 29.75 24.80
N PHE A 111 -19.05 30.73 24.46
CA PHE A 111 -20.50 30.59 24.38
C PHE A 111 -20.96 30.87 22.94
N ARG A 112 -22.13 30.33 22.57
CA ARG A 112 -22.85 30.82 21.39
C ARG A 112 -23.73 32.00 21.80
N ASP A 113 -23.69 33.06 21.01
CA ASP A 113 -24.45 34.28 21.27
C ASP A 113 -25.88 34.14 20.72
N GLY A 114 -26.87 34.26 21.61
CA GLY A 114 -28.29 34.14 21.30
C GLY A 114 -28.94 35.43 20.77
N ASP A 115 -28.29 36.58 20.97
CA ASP A 115 -28.84 37.91 20.69
C ASP A 115 -28.50 38.37 19.27
N ASP A 116 -27.27 38.20 18.79
CA ASP A 116 -26.88 38.41 17.37
C ASP A 116 -26.85 37.09 16.55
N LYS A 117 -27.96 36.34 16.59
CA LYS A 117 -28.07 35.05 15.88
C LYS A 117 -28.57 35.20 14.45
N PHE A 118 -27.77 34.73 13.50
CA PHE A 118 -28.24 34.43 12.13
C PHE A 118 -28.65 32.96 11.99
N LEU A 119 -27.86 32.02 12.53
CA LEU A 119 -28.16 30.59 12.53
C LEU A 119 -27.61 29.91 13.80
N GLY A 120 -28.33 29.95 14.92
CA GLY A 120 -27.88 29.28 16.15
C GLY A 120 -26.68 29.93 16.87
N GLY A 121 -26.23 31.13 16.48
CA GLY A 121 -25.34 31.97 17.29
C GLY A 121 -23.85 31.61 17.32
N VAL A 122 -23.44 30.56 16.59
CA VAL A 122 -22.07 30.02 16.64
C VAL A 122 -21.04 31.02 16.09
N CYS A 123 -21.29 31.61 14.92
CA CYS A 123 -20.36 32.60 14.35
C CYS A 123 -20.23 33.86 15.21
N SER A 124 -21.33 34.33 15.82
CA SER A 124 -21.29 35.52 16.69
C SER A 124 -20.51 35.21 17.98
N GLY A 125 -20.77 34.06 18.60
CA GLY A 125 -20.02 33.59 19.76
C GLY A 125 -18.51 33.42 19.51
N LEU A 126 -18.12 32.85 18.36
CA LEU A 126 -16.71 32.80 17.94
C LEU A 126 -16.14 34.22 17.73
N GLY A 127 -16.94 35.17 17.25
CA GLY A 127 -16.53 36.56 17.06
C GLY A 127 -16.16 37.24 18.37
N HIS A 128 -17.00 37.12 19.39
CA HIS A 128 -16.74 37.66 20.73
C HIS A 128 -15.53 37.00 21.40
N TYR A 129 -15.40 35.67 21.25
CA TYR A 129 -14.28 34.93 21.83
C TYR A 129 -12.94 35.35 21.21
N PHE A 130 -12.83 35.35 19.88
CA PHE A 130 -11.61 35.69 19.14
C PHE A 130 -11.39 37.19 18.93
N ASN A 131 -12.35 38.03 19.31
CA ASN A 131 -12.35 39.48 19.08
C ASN A 131 -12.21 39.84 17.58
N ILE A 132 -12.90 39.08 16.72
CA ILE A 132 -12.92 39.24 15.26
C ILE A 132 -14.36 39.56 14.84
N ASP A 133 -14.53 40.47 13.89
CA ASP A 133 -15.85 40.79 13.32
C ASP A 133 -16.51 39.52 12.74
N VAL A 134 -17.76 39.30 13.17
CA VAL A 134 -18.59 38.13 12.84
C VAL A 134 -18.70 37.91 11.34
N VAL A 135 -18.65 38.98 10.53
CA VAL A 135 -18.69 38.89 9.06
C VAL A 135 -17.55 38.04 8.50
N TRP A 136 -16.33 38.17 9.05
CA TRP A 136 -15.17 37.40 8.60
C TRP A 136 -15.26 35.92 8.99
N ILE A 137 -15.80 35.62 10.16
CA ILE A 137 -16.02 34.24 10.60
C ILE A 137 -17.08 33.55 9.73
N ARG A 138 -18.16 34.27 9.37
CA ARG A 138 -19.18 33.79 8.43
C ARG A 138 -18.55 33.50 7.05
N LEU A 139 -17.67 34.38 6.56
CA LEU A 139 -16.96 34.17 5.29
C LEU A 139 -16.00 32.97 5.35
N ALA A 140 -15.31 32.76 6.47
CA ALA A 140 -14.40 31.63 6.67
C ALA A 140 -15.15 30.28 6.60
N PHE A 141 -16.29 30.15 7.30
CA PHE A 141 -17.13 28.94 7.22
C PHE A 141 -17.68 28.71 5.82
N LEU A 142 -18.02 29.79 5.10
CA LEU A 142 -18.46 29.70 3.71
C LEU A 142 -17.35 29.16 2.80
N ILE A 143 -16.14 29.72 2.89
CA ILE A 143 -14.99 29.26 2.10
C ILE A 143 -14.68 27.79 2.43
N LEU A 144 -14.67 27.43 3.71
CA LEU A 144 -14.39 26.06 4.16
C LEU A 144 -15.44 25.06 3.65
N THR A 145 -16.70 25.48 3.58
CA THR A 145 -17.79 24.68 3.00
C THR A 145 -17.58 24.45 1.50
N LEU A 146 -17.14 25.48 0.78
CA LEU A 146 -16.99 25.45 -0.69
C LEU A 146 -15.70 24.79 -1.16
N ALA A 147 -14.60 24.97 -0.44
CA ALA A 147 -13.29 24.42 -0.78
C ALA A 147 -13.09 23.00 -0.22
N GLY A 148 -13.69 22.68 0.93
CA GLY A 148 -13.42 21.45 1.68
C GLY A 148 -14.48 20.35 1.55
N PHE A 149 -15.17 20.23 0.41
CA PHE A 149 -16.22 19.21 0.20
C PHE A 149 -17.31 19.18 1.30
N GLY A 150 -17.73 20.34 1.81
CA GLY A 150 -18.77 20.43 2.84
C GLY A 150 -18.30 20.32 4.29
N PHE A 151 -16.99 20.25 4.54
CA PHE A 151 -16.43 20.20 5.90
C PHE A 151 -16.86 21.39 6.79
N GLY A 152 -17.05 22.57 6.20
CA GLY A 152 -17.53 23.75 6.92
C GLY A 152 -18.95 23.60 7.49
N ILE A 153 -19.84 22.86 6.81
CA ILE A 153 -21.21 22.59 7.31
C ILE A 153 -21.15 21.63 8.49
N ILE A 154 -20.34 20.57 8.38
CA ILE A 154 -20.19 19.58 9.44
C ILE A 154 -19.58 20.22 10.69
N GLY A 155 -18.51 21.01 10.52
CA GLY A 155 -17.88 21.75 11.63
C GLY A 155 -18.84 22.71 12.31
N TYR A 156 -19.72 23.37 11.55
CA TYR A 156 -20.74 24.26 12.10
C TYR A 156 -21.74 23.54 13.00
N ILE A 157 -22.26 22.40 12.53
CA ILE A 157 -23.25 21.59 13.27
C ILE A 157 -22.62 21.04 14.56
N ILE A 158 -21.37 20.58 14.51
CA ILE A 158 -20.65 20.09 15.68
C ILE A 158 -20.53 21.20 16.74
N LEU A 159 -20.07 22.40 16.34
CA LEU A 159 -19.96 23.53 17.26
C LEU A 159 -21.31 23.99 17.81
N TRP A 160 -22.38 23.90 17.02
CA TRP A 160 -23.72 24.25 17.46
C TRP A 160 -24.27 23.31 18.55
N VAL A 161 -23.92 22.03 18.50
CA VAL A 161 -24.32 21.04 19.53
C VAL A 161 -23.46 21.16 20.79
N ILE A 162 -22.16 21.42 20.64
CA ILE A 162 -21.20 21.44 21.76
C ILE A 162 -21.30 22.75 22.56
N LEU A 163 -21.51 23.90 21.91
CA LEU A 163 -21.45 25.19 22.58
C LEU A 163 -22.77 25.57 23.27
N PRO A 164 -22.74 25.85 24.59
CA PRO A 164 -23.90 26.36 25.31
C PRO A 164 -24.21 27.81 24.93
N GLU A 165 -25.49 28.20 25.04
CA GLU A 165 -25.98 29.58 24.82
C GLU A 165 -25.76 30.43 26.06
N ALA A 166 -25.20 31.63 25.88
CA ALA A 166 -25.14 32.62 26.97
C ALA A 166 -26.55 33.18 27.23
N LYS A 167 -27.10 32.93 28.42
CA LYS A 167 -28.45 33.35 28.82
C LYS A 167 -28.44 34.44 29.88
N THR A 168 -27.49 34.38 30.81
CA THR A 168 -27.37 35.35 31.90
C THR A 168 -26.47 36.53 31.51
N THR A 169 -26.64 37.69 32.13
CA THR A 169 -25.77 38.87 31.89
C THR A 169 -24.32 38.53 32.24
N SER A 170 -24.14 37.76 33.31
CA SER A 170 -22.84 37.23 33.73
C SER A 170 -22.18 36.37 32.64
N GLU A 171 -22.90 35.47 31.97
CA GLU A 171 -22.37 34.65 30.87
C GLU A 171 -22.02 35.49 29.63
N LYS A 172 -22.83 36.51 29.31
CA LYS A 172 -22.54 37.43 28.19
C LYS A 172 -21.27 38.23 28.43
N LEU A 173 -21.08 38.74 29.66
CA LEU A 173 -19.85 39.43 30.07
C LEU A 173 -18.63 38.49 30.00
N GLN A 174 -18.78 37.21 30.40
CA GLN A 174 -17.73 36.19 30.26
C GLN A 174 -17.38 35.87 28.80
N MET A 175 -18.36 35.91 27.89
CA MET A 175 -18.17 35.70 26.45
C MET A 175 -17.41 36.88 25.81
N GLU A 176 -17.74 38.11 26.19
CA GLU A 176 -17.07 39.34 25.71
C GLU A 176 -15.68 39.52 26.34
N GLY A 177 -15.44 38.87 27.49
CA GLY A 177 -14.19 38.95 28.27
C GLY A 177 -14.12 40.15 29.20
N GLU A 178 -15.27 40.72 29.54
CA GLU A 178 -15.41 41.76 30.55
C GLU A 178 -15.42 41.13 31.95
N ALA A 179 -15.00 41.89 32.97
CA ALA A 179 -15.01 41.43 34.34
C ALA A 179 -16.46 41.38 34.87
N VAL A 180 -16.87 40.25 35.42
CA VAL A 180 -18.21 40.09 36.01
C VAL A 180 -18.22 40.72 37.41
N ASN A 181 -18.36 42.04 37.47
CA ASN A 181 -18.51 42.86 38.67
C ASN A 181 -19.84 43.63 38.62
N ILE A 182 -20.21 44.29 39.72
CA ILE A 182 -21.51 44.95 39.85
C ILE A 182 -21.70 46.05 38.78
N ASP A 183 -20.67 46.88 38.57
CA ASP A 183 -20.72 47.98 37.59
C ASP A 183 -20.94 47.48 36.16
N ASN A 184 -20.22 46.44 35.71
CA ASN A 184 -20.41 45.93 34.35
C ASN A 184 -21.75 45.19 34.18
N ILE A 185 -22.23 44.49 35.22
CA ILE A 185 -23.56 43.85 35.20
C ILE A 185 -24.66 44.93 35.11
N GLU A 186 -24.59 45.96 35.95
CA GLU A 186 -25.53 47.07 35.96
C GLU A 186 -25.50 47.83 34.64
N LYS A 187 -24.31 48.18 34.13
CA LYS A 187 -24.13 48.86 32.86
C LYS A 187 -24.68 48.05 31.69
N LYS A 188 -24.45 46.74 31.64
CA LYS A 188 -24.98 45.87 30.57
C LYS A 188 -26.50 45.81 30.61
N ILE A 189 -27.10 45.60 31.77
CA ILE A 189 -28.57 45.53 31.93
C ILE A 189 -29.21 46.90 31.66
N ARG A 190 -28.61 48.00 32.14
CA ARG A 190 -29.05 49.37 31.85
C ARG A 190 -29.00 49.65 30.35
N ASN A 191 -27.94 49.27 29.67
CA ASN A 191 -27.82 49.41 28.21
C ASN A 191 -28.84 48.54 27.47
N GLU A 192 -29.08 47.30 27.91
CA GLU A 192 -30.12 46.43 27.32
C GLU A 192 -31.52 47.02 27.55
N PHE A 193 -31.82 47.51 28.75
CA PHE A 193 -33.11 48.12 29.09
C PHE A 193 -33.31 49.47 28.39
N GLU A 194 -32.28 50.31 28.26
CA GLU A 194 -32.32 51.54 27.46
C GLU A 194 -32.48 51.25 25.97
N ASN A 195 -31.82 50.21 25.44
CA ASN A 195 -32.01 49.75 24.06
C ASN A 195 -33.42 49.17 23.83
N LEU A 196 -34.00 48.52 24.83
CA LEU A 196 -35.39 48.04 24.78
C LEU A 196 -36.38 49.20 24.92
N SER A 197 -36.17 50.10 25.85
CA SER A 197 -37.00 51.28 26.09
C SER A 197 -36.96 52.25 24.91
N SER A 198 -35.80 52.43 24.27
CA SER A 198 -35.67 53.19 23.02
C SER A 198 -36.33 52.47 21.85
N LYS A 199 -36.15 51.16 21.65
CA LYS A 199 -36.90 50.40 20.63
C LYS A 199 -38.42 50.39 20.87
N VAL A 200 -38.85 50.36 22.12
CA VAL A 200 -40.27 50.44 22.51
C VAL A 200 -40.80 51.86 22.34
N LYS A 201 -40.02 52.90 22.64
CA LYS A 201 -40.38 54.31 22.37
C LYS A 201 -40.42 54.61 20.87
N GLU A 202 -39.46 54.13 20.10
CA GLU A 202 -39.45 54.21 18.62
C GLU A 202 -40.63 53.44 18.03
N GLY A 203 -40.91 52.24 18.54
CA GLY A 203 -42.08 51.46 18.16
C GLY A 203 -43.40 52.14 18.55
N ALA A 204 -43.50 52.73 19.74
CA ALA A 204 -44.69 53.44 20.20
C ALA A 204 -44.91 54.76 19.45
N HIS A 205 -43.85 55.45 19.03
CA HIS A 205 -43.94 56.66 18.21
C HIS A 205 -44.39 56.33 16.77
N ASP A 206 -43.91 55.21 16.20
CA ASP A 206 -44.34 54.72 14.88
C ASP A 206 -45.75 54.08 14.92
N LEU A 207 -46.31 53.82 16.11
CA LEU A 207 -47.70 53.39 16.33
C LEU A 207 -48.65 54.56 16.62
N SER A 208 -48.22 55.61 17.32
CA SER A 208 -49.08 56.76 17.65
C SER A 208 -49.35 57.67 16.44
N ASP A 209 -48.38 57.83 15.52
CA ASP A 209 -48.54 58.63 14.30
C ASP A 209 -49.17 57.83 13.13
N LYS A 210 -49.50 56.55 13.35
CA LYS A 210 -49.91 55.61 12.30
C LYS A 210 -51.17 54.82 12.65
N ILE A 211 -52.02 55.36 13.53
CA ILE A 211 -53.41 54.90 13.70
C ILE A 211 -54.34 55.94 13.03
N SER A 212 -54.21 56.03 11.71
CA SER A 212 -55.38 56.25 10.86
C SER A 212 -55.28 55.25 9.70
N ASN A 213 -55.98 54.14 9.88
CA ASN A 213 -56.42 53.13 8.90
C ASN A 213 -55.54 52.82 7.67
N ALA A 214 -55.29 51.52 7.54
CA ALA A 214 -54.84 50.78 6.36
C ALA A 214 -53.33 50.81 6.08
N ASP A 215 -52.64 49.76 6.54
CA ASP A 215 -51.88 48.86 5.65
C ASP A 215 -51.17 47.75 6.44
N TYR A 216 -51.95 46.74 6.83
CA TYR A 216 -51.43 45.50 7.43
C TYR A 216 -50.65 44.61 6.43
N GLN A 217 -50.47 45.04 5.17
CA GLN A 217 -49.79 44.27 4.12
C GLN A 217 -48.37 44.76 3.80
N LYS A 218 -47.99 46.00 4.13
CA LYS A 218 -46.62 46.51 3.87
C LYS A 218 -45.60 46.11 4.93
N LEU A 219 -46.05 45.85 6.16
CA LEU A 219 -45.15 45.46 7.27
C LEU A 219 -44.62 44.02 7.16
N ARG A 220 -45.19 43.18 6.28
CA ARG A 220 -44.75 41.79 6.05
C ARG A 220 -43.60 41.66 5.04
N ASN A 221 -43.31 42.70 4.26
CA ASN A 221 -42.36 42.64 3.16
C ASN A 221 -41.01 43.31 3.44
N GLN A 222 -40.87 44.09 4.51
CA GLN A 222 -39.60 44.77 4.84
C GLN A 222 -38.62 43.98 5.71
N THR A 223 -39.02 42.81 6.23
CA THR A 223 -38.10 41.86 6.89
C THR A 223 -37.54 40.79 5.94
N LYS A 224 -37.95 40.80 4.65
CA LYS A 224 -37.55 39.80 3.64
C LYS A 224 -36.53 40.28 2.60
N SER A 225 -36.27 41.57 2.43
CA SER A 225 -35.40 42.05 1.34
C SER A 225 -33.91 41.79 1.58
N GLY A 226 -33.39 42.01 2.79
CA GLY A 226 -31.96 41.83 3.07
C GLY A 226 -31.45 40.39 2.95
N PHE A 227 -32.25 39.40 3.38
CA PHE A 227 -31.89 37.98 3.30
C PHE A 227 -32.01 37.44 1.86
N GLN A 228 -33.04 37.86 1.11
CA GLN A 228 -33.21 37.42 -0.28
C GLN A 228 -32.08 37.97 -1.18
N ASP A 229 -31.72 39.25 -1.02
CA ASP A 229 -30.60 39.87 -1.75
C ASP A 229 -29.25 39.23 -1.40
N PHE A 230 -29.06 38.83 -0.13
CA PHE A 230 -27.90 38.09 0.32
C PHE A 230 -27.85 36.66 -0.27
N ILE A 231 -28.95 35.93 -0.24
CA ILE A 231 -29.05 34.57 -0.82
C ILE A 231 -28.86 34.61 -2.34
N ASP A 232 -29.41 35.60 -3.03
CA ASP A 232 -29.22 35.76 -4.48
C ASP A 232 -27.77 36.14 -4.82
N THR A 233 -27.12 36.96 -3.99
CA THR A 233 -25.71 37.30 -4.14
C THR A 233 -24.80 36.11 -3.87
N MET A 234 -25.06 35.35 -2.81
CA MET A 234 -24.38 34.10 -2.50
C MET A 234 -24.58 33.04 -3.58
N GLY A 235 -25.80 32.90 -4.12
CA GLY A 235 -26.11 32.00 -5.22
C GLY A 235 -25.33 32.37 -6.49
N LYS A 236 -25.20 33.66 -6.80
CA LYS A 236 -24.37 34.13 -7.93
C LYS A 236 -22.89 33.83 -7.73
N ILE A 237 -22.35 34.03 -6.52
CA ILE A 237 -20.95 33.71 -6.18
C ILE A 237 -20.72 32.20 -6.25
N LEU A 238 -21.65 31.40 -5.71
CA LEU A 238 -21.61 29.95 -5.74
C LEU A 238 -21.62 29.41 -7.18
N LEU A 239 -22.52 29.91 -8.03
CA LEU A 239 -22.57 29.53 -9.45
C LEU A 239 -21.32 29.99 -10.21
N ALA A 240 -20.74 31.13 -9.85
CA ALA A 240 -19.48 31.59 -10.41
C ALA A 240 -18.32 30.64 -10.03
N VAL A 241 -18.24 30.20 -8.77
CA VAL A 241 -17.25 29.22 -8.29
C VAL A 241 -17.44 27.88 -8.99
N PHE A 242 -18.67 27.35 -9.07
CA PHE A 242 -18.94 26.11 -9.82
C PHE A 242 -18.62 26.22 -11.32
N LYS A 243 -18.80 27.40 -11.91
CA LYS A 243 -18.43 27.64 -13.31
C LYS A 243 -16.92 27.65 -13.52
N VAL A 244 -16.16 28.19 -12.56
CA VAL A 244 -14.69 28.14 -12.57
C VAL A 244 -14.20 26.72 -12.35
N PHE A 245 -14.76 26.02 -11.35
CA PHE A 245 -14.44 24.63 -11.05
C PHE A 245 -14.78 23.69 -12.21
N GLY A 246 -15.94 23.88 -12.83
CA GLY A 246 -16.36 23.14 -14.02
C GLY A 246 -15.38 23.33 -15.18
N LYS A 247 -14.92 24.56 -15.45
CA LYS A 247 -13.90 24.81 -16.47
C LYS A 247 -12.57 24.11 -16.15
N PHE A 248 -12.14 24.13 -14.88
CA PHE A 248 -10.94 23.41 -14.45
C PHE A 248 -11.07 21.90 -14.67
N MET A 249 -12.20 21.31 -14.27
CA MET A 249 -12.50 19.89 -14.50
C MET A 249 -12.55 19.55 -16.00
N GLY A 250 -13.11 20.44 -16.82
CA GLY A 250 -13.11 20.30 -18.28
C GLY A 250 -11.70 20.23 -18.87
N VAL A 251 -10.79 21.10 -18.41
CA VAL A 251 -9.37 21.07 -18.81
C VAL A 251 -8.69 19.77 -18.39
N LEU A 252 -8.93 19.31 -17.16
CA LEU A 252 -8.39 18.04 -16.66
C LEU A 252 -8.84 16.85 -17.52
N LEU A 253 -10.13 16.77 -17.84
CA LEU A 253 -10.68 15.70 -18.70
C LEU A 253 -10.07 15.71 -20.11
N ILE A 254 -9.90 16.89 -20.71
CA ILE A 254 -9.25 17.04 -22.02
C ILE A 254 -7.81 16.53 -21.96
N PHE A 255 -7.07 16.87 -20.91
CA PHE A 255 -5.67 16.47 -20.76
C PHE A 255 -5.53 14.95 -20.61
N ILE A 256 -6.29 14.34 -19.70
CA ILE A 256 -6.28 12.90 -19.48
C ILE A 256 -6.69 12.16 -20.76
N ALA A 257 -7.83 12.55 -21.37
CA ALA A 257 -8.31 11.90 -22.58
C ALA A 257 -7.38 12.12 -23.79
N GLY A 258 -6.76 13.29 -23.90
CA GLY A 258 -5.77 13.57 -24.94
C GLY A 258 -4.53 12.68 -24.79
N ILE A 259 -3.97 12.57 -23.59
CA ILE A 259 -2.81 11.71 -23.32
C ILE A 259 -3.14 10.24 -23.60
N THR A 260 -4.30 9.75 -23.16
CA THR A 260 -4.67 8.35 -23.38
C THR A 260 -4.86 8.05 -24.86
N ILE A 261 -5.54 8.92 -25.62
CA ILE A 261 -5.72 8.75 -27.08
C ILE A 261 -4.37 8.78 -27.81
N ILE A 262 -3.47 9.73 -27.46
CA ILE A 262 -2.14 9.81 -28.05
C ILE A 262 -1.33 8.55 -27.75
N SER A 263 -1.34 8.09 -26.49
CA SER A 263 -0.61 6.88 -26.08
C SER A 263 -1.14 5.65 -26.80
N LEU A 264 -2.46 5.52 -26.92
CA LEU A 264 -3.13 4.42 -27.63
C LEU A 264 -2.82 4.43 -29.13
N LEU A 265 -2.73 5.61 -29.76
CA LEU A 265 -2.29 5.77 -31.15
C LEU A 265 -0.82 5.36 -31.32
N LEU A 266 0.06 5.77 -30.40
CA LEU A 266 1.46 5.39 -30.40
C LEU A 266 1.64 3.88 -30.21
N THR A 267 0.89 3.25 -29.30
CA THR A 267 0.90 1.80 -29.11
C THR A 267 0.43 1.07 -30.36
N LEU A 268 -0.70 1.48 -30.95
CA LEU A 268 -1.23 0.84 -32.16
C LEU A 268 -0.24 0.96 -33.33
N PHE A 269 0.36 2.15 -33.51
CA PHE A 269 1.36 2.37 -34.56
C PHE A 269 2.65 1.59 -34.27
N SER A 270 3.17 1.62 -33.04
CA SER A 270 4.41 0.94 -32.66
C SER A 270 4.27 -0.56 -32.85
N VAL A 271 3.25 -1.18 -32.25
CA VAL A 271 3.04 -2.63 -32.34
C VAL A 271 2.79 -3.05 -33.79
N GLY A 272 1.92 -2.35 -34.52
CA GLY A 272 1.59 -2.71 -35.90
C GLY A 272 2.71 -2.46 -36.92
N SER A 273 3.55 -1.44 -36.73
CA SER A 273 4.67 -1.15 -37.63
C SER A 273 5.91 -1.99 -37.34
N LEU A 274 6.17 -2.33 -36.07
CA LEU A 274 7.31 -3.17 -35.69
C LEU A 274 7.12 -4.63 -36.12
N GLU A 275 5.90 -5.14 -36.09
CA GLU A 275 5.54 -6.47 -36.61
C GLU A 275 5.86 -6.58 -38.12
N ILE A 276 5.50 -5.56 -38.92
CA ILE A 276 5.78 -5.52 -40.37
C ILE A 276 7.29 -5.47 -40.68
N LEU A 277 8.07 -4.82 -39.80
CA LEU A 277 9.51 -4.67 -39.97
C LEU A 277 10.31 -5.82 -39.33
N ASN A 278 9.63 -6.83 -38.77
CA ASN A 278 10.24 -8.01 -38.15
C ASN A 278 11.21 -7.67 -37.01
N PHE A 279 10.97 -6.57 -36.28
CA PHE A 279 11.76 -6.13 -35.11
C PHE A 279 11.35 -6.83 -33.80
N ASP A 280 10.66 -7.97 -33.90
CA ASP A 280 9.80 -8.52 -32.84
C ASP A 280 10.54 -9.32 -31.74
N GLY A 281 11.85 -9.49 -31.85
CA GLY A 281 12.51 -10.65 -31.23
C GLY A 281 12.58 -10.74 -29.70
N ASP A 282 12.12 -9.76 -28.91
CA ASP A 282 12.08 -9.86 -27.42
C ASP A 282 11.52 -8.62 -26.69
N MET A 283 11.19 -7.51 -27.38
CA MET A 283 10.84 -6.25 -26.69
C MET A 283 9.35 -6.07 -26.37
N ILE A 284 8.45 -6.87 -26.96
CA ILE A 284 6.99 -6.70 -26.83
C ILE A 284 6.34 -8.00 -26.38
N HIS A 285 6.03 -8.10 -25.08
CA HIS A 285 5.21 -9.21 -24.57
C HIS A 285 3.73 -8.87 -24.69
N TYR A 286 3.02 -9.65 -25.51
CA TYR A 286 1.57 -9.57 -25.61
C TYR A 286 0.89 -10.28 -24.42
N PRO A 287 -0.33 -9.89 -24.03
CA PRO A 287 -1.12 -10.65 -23.07
C PRO A 287 -1.38 -12.10 -23.57
N PRO A 288 -1.56 -13.08 -22.66
CA PRO A 288 -1.70 -14.50 -23.02
C PRO A 288 -2.74 -14.81 -24.10
N PHE A 289 -3.88 -14.13 -24.08
CA PHE A 289 -4.97 -14.35 -25.03
C PHE A 289 -4.66 -13.91 -26.48
N PHE A 290 -3.56 -13.21 -26.73
CA PHE A 290 -3.14 -12.84 -28.10
C PHE A 290 -2.43 -13.96 -28.85
N TYR A 291 -1.87 -14.96 -28.15
CA TYR A 291 -1.10 -16.04 -28.78
C TYR A 291 -1.99 -17.16 -29.31
N ASP A 292 -3.06 -17.47 -28.58
CA ASP A 292 -3.96 -18.60 -28.85
C ASP A 292 -5.29 -18.19 -29.51
N SER A 293 -5.46 -16.91 -29.87
CA SER A 293 -6.70 -16.45 -30.50
C SER A 293 -6.78 -16.80 -31.99
N ALA A 294 -7.98 -17.14 -32.46
CA ALA A 294 -8.26 -17.31 -33.88
C ALA A 294 -8.11 -16.01 -34.70
N MET A 295 -8.13 -14.85 -34.05
CA MET A 295 -7.95 -13.56 -34.71
C MET A 295 -6.48 -13.16 -34.74
N PRO A 296 -5.98 -12.59 -35.85
CA PRO A 296 -4.60 -12.14 -35.91
C PRO A 296 -4.35 -11.00 -34.92
N LYS A 297 -3.14 -10.94 -34.35
CA LYS A 297 -2.74 -9.99 -33.29
C LYS A 297 -3.07 -8.53 -33.63
N TRP A 298 -2.79 -8.10 -34.86
CA TRP A 298 -3.09 -6.74 -35.32
C TRP A 298 -4.58 -6.39 -35.22
N LEU A 299 -5.47 -7.33 -35.54
CA LEU A 299 -6.92 -7.11 -35.49
C LEU A 299 -7.39 -6.97 -34.03
N LEU A 300 -6.87 -7.81 -33.12
CA LEU A 300 -7.15 -7.68 -31.69
C LEU A 300 -6.69 -6.32 -31.14
N MET A 301 -5.51 -5.85 -31.54
CA MET A 301 -5.04 -4.52 -31.17
C MET A 301 -5.97 -3.40 -31.65
N THR A 302 -6.53 -3.52 -32.86
CA THR A 302 -7.51 -2.52 -33.34
C THR A 302 -8.81 -2.54 -32.53
N PHE A 303 -9.28 -3.71 -32.08
CA PHE A 303 -10.45 -3.78 -31.21
C PHE A 303 -10.15 -3.21 -29.81
N VAL A 304 -8.97 -3.46 -29.24
CA VAL A 304 -8.57 -2.85 -27.95
C VAL A 304 -8.51 -1.33 -28.09
N PHE A 305 -7.97 -0.84 -29.21
CA PHE A 305 -7.96 0.58 -29.55
C PHE A 305 -9.37 1.18 -29.56
N PHE A 306 -10.33 0.57 -30.24
CA PHE A 306 -11.70 1.11 -30.28
C PHE A 306 -12.43 0.96 -28.94
N LEU A 307 -12.23 -0.15 -28.22
CA LEU A 307 -12.85 -0.41 -26.93
C LEU A 307 -12.47 0.67 -25.90
N ILE A 308 -11.20 1.04 -25.84
CA ILE A 308 -10.69 2.06 -24.90
C ILE A 308 -10.82 3.46 -25.50
N GLY A 309 -10.42 3.65 -26.75
CA GLY A 309 -10.34 4.95 -27.41
C GLY A 309 -11.69 5.65 -27.57
N ILE A 310 -12.76 4.93 -27.91
CA ILE A 310 -14.08 5.56 -28.15
C ILE A 310 -14.63 6.24 -26.86
N PRO A 311 -14.66 5.58 -25.69
CA PRO A 311 -15.00 6.23 -24.43
C PRO A 311 -14.17 7.50 -24.15
N PHE A 312 -12.85 7.45 -24.38
CA PHE A 312 -11.99 8.62 -24.17
C PHE A 312 -12.24 9.74 -25.17
N VAL A 313 -12.58 9.44 -26.44
CA VAL A 313 -13.01 10.46 -27.41
C VAL A 313 -14.30 11.14 -26.94
N VAL A 314 -15.25 10.39 -26.38
CA VAL A 314 -16.48 10.96 -25.81
C VAL A 314 -16.16 11.84 -24.59
N LEU A 315 -15.26 11.41 -23.70
CA LEU A 315 -14.80 12.20 -22.55
C LEU A 315 -14.06 13.48 -22.98
N PHE A 316 -13.26 13.40 -24.04
CA PHE A 316 -12.55 14.55 -24.61
C PHE A 316 -13.53 15.59 -25.14
N ILE A 317 -14.56 15.17 -25.89
CA ILE A 317 -15.62 16.05 -26.41
C ILE A 317 -16.45 16.63 -25.25
N LEU A 318 -16.73 15.84 -24.21
CA LEU A 318 -17.42 16.32 -23.01
C LEU A 318 -16.61 17.41 -22.31
N GLY A 319 -15.30 17.22 -22.13
CA GLY A 319 -14.38 18.21 -21.56
C GLY A 319 -14.35 19.51 -22.38
N LEU A 320 -14.24 19.41 -23.72
CA LEU A 320 -14.31 20.56 -24.62
C LEU A 320 -15.62 21.34 -24.49
N ARG A 321 -16.74 20.63 -24.31
CA ARG A 321 -18.07 21.23 -24.17
C ARG A 321 -18.26 21.96 -22.85
N ILE A 322 -17.62 21.49 -21.77
CA ILE A 322 -17.62 22.18 -20.48
C ILE A 322 -16.83 23.49 -20.57
N LEU A 323 -15.71 23.48 -21.31
CA LEU A 323 -14.87 24.66 -21.50
C LEU A 323 -15.49 25.69 -22.46
N SER A 324 -16.12 25.21 -23.54
CA SER A 324 -16.76 26.02 -24.56
C SER A 324 -18.16 25.49 -24.91
N PRO A 325 -19.24 26.23 -24.60
CA PRO A 325 -20.60 25.81 -24.90
C PRO A 325 -20.92 25.82 -26.41
N ASN A 326 -20.04 26.38 -27.24
CA ASN A 326 -20.21 26.49 -28.70
C ASN A 326 -19.78 25.21 -29.45
N VAL A 327 -19.23 24.21 -28.76
CA VAL A 327 -18.86 22.93 -29.37
C VAL A 327 -20.13 22.20 -29.82
N LYS A 328 -20.21 21.89 -31.12
CA LYS A 328 -21.36 21.19 -31.70
C LYS A 328 -21.54 19.82 -31.05
N ARG A 329 -22.79 19.45 -30.77
CA ARG A 329 -23.12 18.08 -30.35
C ARG A 329 -22.81 17.14 -31.51
N LEU A 330 -22.31 15.95 -31.18
CA LEU A 330 -22.23 14.87 -32.16
C LEU A 330 -23.62 14.58 -32.71
N GLY A 331 -23.72 14.37 -34.03
CA GLY A 331 -24.95 13.91 -34.64
C GLY A 331 -25.35 12.55 -34.05
N ILE A 332 -26.65 12.30 -33.93
CA ILE A 332 -27.17 11.01 -33.44
C ILE A 332 -26.58 9.85 -34.24
N ALA A 333 -26.45 10.02 -35.57
CA ALA A 333 -25.79 9.05 -36.44
C ALA A 333 -24.33 8.76 -36.01
N THR A 334 -23.53 9.78 -35.73
CA THR A 334 -22.13 9.63 -35.29
C THR A 334 -22.03 8.92 -33.93
N VAL A 335 -22.93 9.24 -32.99
CA VAL A 335 -22.97 8.58 -31.68
C VAL A 335 -23.34 7.10 -31.85
N LEU A 336 -24.33 6.79 -32.68
CA LEU A 336 -24.73 5.41 -32.95
C LEU A 336 -23.63 4.62 -33.67
N THR A 337 -22.88 5.22 -34.60
CA THR A 337 -21.75 4.55 -35.26
C THR A 337 -20.61 4.27 -34.28
N LEU A 338 -20.27 5.23 -33.41
CA LEU A 338 -19.24 5.04 -32.39
C LEU A 338 -19.65 3.97 -31.39
N PHE A 339 -20.91 3.98 -30.96
CA PHE A 339 -21.45 2.96 -30.07
C PHE A 339 -21.44 1.58 -30.74
N GLY A 340 -21.81 1.48 -32.02
CA GLY A 340 -21.75 0.23 -32.78
C GLY A 340 -20.32 -0.32 -32.89
N LEU A 341 -19.34 0.52 -33.22
CA LEU A 341 -17.92 0.12 -33.28
C LEU A 341 -17.39 -0.32 -31.91
N TRP A 342 -17.74 0.41 -30.85
CA TRP A 342 -17.38 0.05 -29.49
C TRP A 342 -17.98 -1.31 -29.09
N LEU A 343 -19.25 -1.55 -29.42
CA LEU A 343 -19.93 -2.81 -29.14
C LEU A 343 -19.32 -3.99 -29.90
N VAL A 344 -19.00 -3.81 -31.19
CA VAL A 344 -18.30 -4.85 -31.99
C VAL A 344 -16.94 -5.18 -31.38
N SER A 345 -16.20 -4.16 -30.95
CA SER A 345 -14.89 -4.34 -30.32
C SER A 345 -14.99 -5.07 -28.98
N LEU A 346 -16.00 -4.73 -28.17
CA LEU A 346 -16.30 -5.41 -26.92
C LEU A 346 -16.63 -6.89 -27.15
N LEU A 347 -17.47 -7.19 -28.14
CA LEU A 347 -17.84 -8.57 -28.49
C LEU A 347 -16.66 -9.36 -29.04
N ALA A 348 -15.80 -8.75 -29.86
CA ALA A 348 -14.62 -9.39 -30.41
C ALA A 348 -13.61 -9.76 -29.32
N ILE A 349 -13.31 -8.81 -28.42
CA ILE A 349 -12.42 -9.07 -27.27
C ILE A 349 -13.06 -10.09 -26.31
N GLY A 350 -14.37 -9.99 -26.07
CA GLY A 350 -15.09 -10.96 -25.25
C GLY A 350 -15.03 -12.37 -25.84
N PHE A 351 -15.18 -12.51 -27.15
CA PHE A 351 -15.06 -13.79 -27.85
C PHE A 351 -13.65 -14.37 -27.74
N SER A 352 -12.61 -13.56 -28.00
CA SER A 352 -11.21 -14.01 -27.87
C SER A 352 -10.84 -14.35 -26.43
N GLY A 353 -11.39 -13.63 -25.44
CA GLY A 353 -11.25 -13.98 -24.04
C GLY A 353 -11.88 -15.34 -23.73
N ILE A 354 -13.13 -15.57 -24.16
CA ILE A 354 -13.80 -16.87 -24.00
C ILE A 354 -13.00 -17.98 -24.70
N GLU A 355 -12.50 -17.74 -25.91
CA GLU A 355 -11.69 -18.70 -26.66
C GLU A 355 -10.45 -19.10 -25.85
N TYR A 356 -9.67 -18.14 -25.35
CA TYR A 356 -8.52 -18.39 -24.49
C TYR A 356 -8.88 -19.18 -23.23
N PHE A 357 -9.95 -18.82 -22.52
CA PHE A 357 -10.39 -19.58 -21.36
C PHE A 357 -10.78 -21.02 -21.72
N THR A 358 -11.35 -21.23 -22.91
CA THR A 358 -11.69 -22.60 -23.32
C THR A 358 -10.46 -23.43 -23.66
N THR A 359 -9.31 -22.85 -24.06
CA THR A 359 -8.10 -23.64 -24.37
C THR A 359 -7.46 -24.27 -23.13
N HIS A 360 -7.80 -23.80 -21.92
CA HIS A 360 -7.33 -24.31 -20.63
C HIS A 360 -8.41 -25.16 -19.91
N ALA A 361 -9.44 -25.63 -20.63
CA ALA A 361 -10.60 -26.28 -20.02
C ALA A 361 -10.42 -27.77 -19.75
N TYR A 362 -9.49 -28.44 -20.45
CA TYR A 362 -9.28 -29.89 -20.35
C TYR A 362 -7.81 -30.25 -20.41
N ASP A 363 -7.41 -31.14 -19.52
CA ASP A 363 -6.09 -31.76 -19.54
C ASP A 363 -6.07 -32.98 -20.45
N GLY A 364 -4.99 -33.09 -21.21
CA GLY A 364 -4.66 -34.22 -22.06
C GLY A 364 -3.32 -34.81 -21.66
N ALA A 365 -3.11 -36.08 -22.02
CA ALA A 365 -1.86 -36.74 -21.77
C ALA A 365 -1.49 -37.66 -22.94
N HIS A 366 -0.21 -37.70 -23.27
CA HIS A 366 0.37 -38.66 -24.20
C HIS A 366 1.43 -39.48 -23.47
N VAL A 367 1.27 -40.80 -23.46
CA VAL A 367 2.15 -41.73 -22.73
C VAL A 367 2.90 -42.60 -23.73
N SER A 368 4.21 -42.64 -23.59
CA SER A 368 5.11 -43.48 -24.40
C SER A 368 5.98 -44.35 -23.49
N LYS A 369 6.19 -45.61 -23.88
CA LYS A 369 6.98 -46.58 -23.11
C LYS A 369 8.19 -47.04 -23.90
N HIS A 370 9.36 -46.99 -23.27
CA HIS A 370 10.64 -47.34 -23.88
C HIS A 370 11.32 -48.39 -23.02
N SER A 371 11.53 -49.59 -23.56
CA SER A 371 12.27 -50.64 -22.86
C SER A 371 13.75 -50.27 -22.76
N ILE A 372 14.36 -50.51 -21.60
CA ILE A 372 15.80 -50.27 -21.41
C ILE A 372 16.52 -51.57 -21.08
N THR A 373 17.80 -51.63 -21.43
CA THR A 373 18.70 -52.73 -21.06
C THR A 373 19.86 -52.13 -20.29
N TYR A 374 20.19 -52.74 -19.16
CA TYR A 374 21.20 -52.24 -18.23
C TYR A 374 21.87 -53.43 -17.54
N ASN A 375 23.08 -53.22 -17.02
CA ASN A 375 23.82 -54.25 -16.29
C ASN A 375 23.39 -54.23 -14.83
N GLN A 376 22.91 -55.36 -14.31
CA GLN A 376 22.48 -55.50 -12.91
C GLN A 376 23.66 -55.58 -11.92
N GLU A 377 24.87 -55.86 -12.40
CA GLU A 377 26.07 -55.95 -11.55
C GLU A 377 26.60 -54.58 -11.13
N GLU A 378 26.27 -53.53 -11.89
CA GLU A 378 26.67 -52.16 -11.64
C GLU A 378 25.46 -51.30 -11.24
N PRO A 379 25.64 -50.26 -10.40
CA PRO A 379 24.56 -49.34 -10.08
C PRO A 379 24.14 -48.56 -11.33
N LEU A 380 22.82 -48.48 -11.56
CA LEU A 380 22.23 -47.70 -12.63
C LEU A 380 22.24 -46.22 -12.23
N LYS A 381 22.91 -45.38 -13.01
CA LYS A 381 23.05 -43.96 -12.72
C LYS A 381 21.96 -43.14 -13.37
N ILE A 382 21.40 -42.17 -12.63
CA ILE A 382 20.45 -41.20 -13.14
C ILE A 382 21.09 -39.83 -13.12
N ARG A 383 21.11 -39.17 -14.27
CA ARG A 383 21.69 -37.85 -14.46
C ARG A 383 20.73 -36.97 -15.25
N VAL A 384 20.70 -35.69 -14.91
CA VAL A 384 19.90 -34.67 -15.60
C VAL A 384 20.83 -33.63 -16.21
N VAL A 385 20.61 -33.26 -17.48
CA VAL A 385 21.52 -32.36 -18.21
C VAL A 385 20.73 -31.33 -19.01
N ASN A 386 21.19 -30.09 -19.00
CA ASN A 386 20.66 -29.02 -19.84
C ASN A 386 21.42 -28.88 -21.18
N ASP A 387 20.78 -28.25 -22.17
CA ASP A 387 21.44 -27.80 -23.39
C ASP A 387 21.62 -26.28 -23.35
N ASP A 388 22.81 -25.85 -22.92
CA ASP A 388 23.17 -24.44 -22.79
C ASP A 388 23.20 -23.69 -24.15
N ASN A 389 23.18 -24.41 -25.29
CA ASN A 389 23.07 -23.77 -26.60
C ASN A 389 21.64 -23.28 -26.89
N ILE A 390 20.63 -23.87 -26.24
CA ILE A 390 19.23 -23.48 -26.39
C ILE A 390 18.90 -22.38 -25.39
N TYR A 391 19.14 -22.65 -24.10
CA TYR A 391 18.90 -21.70 -23.03
C TYR A 391 19.84 -22.00 -21.86
N TYR A 392 20.75 -21.06 -21.59
CA TYR A 392 21.66 -21.17 -20.46
C TYR A 392 20.93 -20.88 -19.16
N GLN A 393 21.03 -21.80 -18.21
CA GLN A 393 20.48 -21.64 -16.88
C GLN A 393 21.52 -22.02 -15.82
N HIS A 394 21.80 -21.07 -14.92
CA HIS A 394 22.83 -21.24 -13.90
C HIS A 394 22.49 -22.33 -12.87
N SER A 395 21.22 -22.43 -12.49
CA SER A 395 20.70 -23.40 -11.52
C SER A 395 19.49 -24.11 -12.13
N LEU A 396 19.65 -25.41 -12.43
CA LEU A 396 18.59 -26.24 -13.00
C LEU A 396 17.64 -26.67 -11.90
N ARG A 397 16.39 -26.27 -12.03
CA ARG A 397 15.33 -26.58 -11.06
C ARG A 397 14.06 -26.95 -11.81
N ASN A 398 13.35 -27.95 -11.31
CA ASN A 398 11.99 -28.21 -11.75
C ASN A 398 11.10 -27.01 -11.39
N ARG A 399 10.53 -26.37 -12.42
CA ARG A 399 9.71 -25.17 -12.31
C ARG A 399 8.72 -25.13 -13.47
N ASP A 400 7.52 -24.63 -13.17
CA ASP A 400 6.43 -24.37 -14.10
C ASP A 400 6.69 -23.18 -15.06
N ASN A 401 7.87 -22.57 -14.98
CA ASN A 401 8.17 -21.37 -15.76
C ASN A 401 8.50 -21.72 -17.22
N SER A 402 7.94 -20.94 -18.13
CA SER A 402 8.21 -21.06 -19.56
C SER A 402 8.97 -19.86 -20.11
N VAL A 403 9.88 -20.11 -21.05
CA VAL A 403 10.66 -19.08 -21.75
C VAL A 403 10.55 -19.31 -23.27
N SER A 404 10.51 -18.23 -24.04
CA SER A 404 10.59 -18.29 -25.50
C SER A 404 12.02 -18.51 -25.96
N VAL A 405 12.24 -19.55 -26.75
CA VAL A 405 13.56 -19.89 -27.31
C VAL A 405 13.45 -20.05 -28.83
N HIS A 406 14.57 -19.85 -29.53
CA HIS A 406 14.65 -20.06 -30.97
C HIS A 406 15.36 -21.37 -31.28
N VAL A 407 14.64 -22.34 -31.86
CA VAL A 407 15.18 -23.63 -32.26
C VAL A 407 14.95 -23.82 -33.75
N ASN A 408 16.04 -23.90 -34.54
CA ASN A 408 16.00 -23.99 -36.01
C ASN A 408 15.21 -22.84 -36.68
N ASP A 409 15.50 -21.59 -36.30
CA ASP A 409 14.82 -20.37 -36.80
C ASP A 409 13.31 -20.31 -36.52
N LYS A 410 12.80 -21.15 -35.62
CA LYS A 410 11.41 -21.14 -35.15
C LYS A 410 11.37 -20.83 -33.66
N GLU A 411 10.48 -19.91 -33.28
CA GLU A 411 10.18 -19.61 -31.88
C GLU A 411 9.39 -20.77 -31.26
N MET A 412 9.82 -21.22 -30.08
CA MET A 412 9.30 -22.38 -29.36
C MET A 412 9.23 -22.07 -27.86
N LYS A 413 8.39 -22.81 -27.12
CA LYS A 413 8.32 -22.77 -25.66
C LYS A 413 9.39 -23.70 -25.09
N TYR A 414 10.19 -23.22 -24.15
CA TYR A 414 11.11 -24.00 -23.32
C TYR A 414 10.58 -24.00 -21.88
N SER A 415 10.58 -25.15 -21.21
CA SER A 415 10.18 -25.28 -19.81
C SER A 415 11.01 -26.36 -19.11
N ASN A 416 11.17 -26.21 -17.80
CA ASN A 416 11.87 -27.14 -16.92
C ASN A 416 10.90 -27.97 -16.05
N ASP A 417 9.60 -27.95 -16.35
CA ASP A 417 8.58 -28.66 -15.58
C ASP A 417 8.61 -30.17 -15.84
N ILE A 418 9.51 -30.85 -15.12
CA ILE A 418 9.86 -32.25 -15.35
C ILE A 418 10.01 -32.96 -14.02
N ASN A 419 9.16 -33.96 -13.82
CA ASN A 419 9.21 -34.86 -12.68
C ASN A 419 9.87 -36.17 -13.09
N ILE A 420 10.91 -36.55 -12.35
CA ILE A 420 11.60 -37.82 -12.52
C ILE A 420 11.27 -38.69 -11.32
N ASP A 421 10.58 -39.78 -11.60
CA ASP A 421 10.17 -40.76 -10.59
C ASP A 421 10.82 -42.11 -10.92
N VAL A 422 11.07 -42.92 -9.90
CA VAL A 422 11.55 -44.29 -10.05
C VAL A 422 10.68 -45.25 -9.27
N ARG A 423 10.06 -46.19 -10.00
CA ARG A 423 9.10 -47.16 -9.46
C ARG A 423 9.53 -48.59 -9.69
N LYS A 424 8.95 -49.49 -8.90
CA LYS A 424 9.13 -50.92 -9.08
C LYS A 424 8.40 -51.41 -10.33
N SER A 425 9.08 -52.21 -11.15
CA SER A 425 8.48 -52.90 -12.29
C SER A 425 7.79 -54.20 -11.86
N GLU A 426 6.48 -54.30 -12.13
CA GLU A 426 5.69 -55.52 -11.92
C GLU A 426 6.02 -56.64 -12.92
N THR A 427 6.64 -56.30 -14.04
CA THR A 427 6.94 -57.27 -15.13
C THR A 427 8.33 -57.88 -15.03
N GLY A 428 9.16 -57.40 -14.10
CA GLY A 428 10.57 -57.79 -13.97
C GLY A 428 11.51 -57.18 -15.02
N ASN A 429 10.97 -56.54 -16.06
CA ASN A 429 11.75 -55.82 -17.07
C ASN A 429 11.84 -54.34 -16.72
N ALA A 430 12.97 -53.70 -17.03
CA ALA A 430 13.10 -52.26 -16.86
C ALA A 430 12.64 -51.49 -18.10
N TYR A 431 11.91 -50.40 -17.88
CA TYR A 431 11.42 -49.53 -18.94
C TYR A 431 11.21 -48.11 -18.40
N ILE A 432 11.22 -47.13 -19.29
CA ILE A 432 10.92 -45.73 -19.00
C ILE A 432 9.55 -45.42 -19.58
N GLU A 433 8.66 -44.88 -18.77
CA GLU A 433 7.39 -44.30 -19.18
C GLU A 433 7.53 -42.78 -19.19
N ILE A 434 7.38 -42.17 -20.37
CA ILE A 434 7.31 -40.72 -20.50
C ILE A 434 5.85 -40.35 -20.71
N LYS A 435 5.25 -39.72 -19.71
CA LYS A 435 3.92 -39.13 -19.77
C LYS A 435 4.08 -37.62 -19.93
N LYS A 436 3.57 -37.11 -21.05
CA LYS A 436 3.54 -35.69 -21.39
C LYS A 436 2.14 -35.19 -21.13
N THR A 437 1.97 -34.09 -20.43
CA THR A 437 0.67 -33.45 -20.16
C THR A 437 0.60 -32.09 -20.85
N SER A 438 -0.60 -31.71 -21.28
CA SER A 438 -0.85 -30.40 -21.90
C SER A 438 -2.34 -30.10 -21.84
N GLU A 439 -2.69 -28.82 -21.93
CA GLU A 439 -4.07 -28.36 -21.94
C GLU A 439 -4.63 -28.19 -23.37
N GLY A 440 -5.96 -28.22 -23.48
CA GLY A 440 -6.63 -27.93 -24.73
C GLY A 440 -8.13 -27.65 -24.61
N ARG A 441 -8.69 -27.14 -25.72
CA ARG A 441 -10.13 -26.85 -25.83
C ARG A 441 -11.01 -28.08 -25.69
N LYS A 442 -10.49 -29.22 -26.12
CA LYS A 442 -11.08 -30.54 -25.97
C LYS A 442 -9.97 -31.49 -25.60
N ARG A 443 -10.34 -32.60 -24.97
CA ARG A 443 -9.37 -33.64 -24.59
C ARG A 443 -8.54 -34.18 -25.77
N ASN A 444 -9.10 -34.26 -26.98
CA ASN A 444 -8.33 -34.67 -28.16
C ASN A 444 -7.29 -33.61 -28.58
N ASP A 445 -7.64 -32.32 -28.48
CA ASP A 445 -6.73 -31.22 -28.79
C ASP A 445 -5.60 -31.17 -27.76
N ALA A 446 -5.94 -31.38 -26.48
CA ALA A 446 -5.00 -31.47 -25.36
C ALA A 446 -4.03 -32.66 -25.54
N ASN A 447 -4.55 -33.84 -25.91
CA ASN A 447 -3.71 -35.01 -26.22
C ASN A 447 -2.77 -34.76 -27.41
N SER A 448 -3.24 -34.06 -28.45
CA SER A 448 -2.42 -33.71 -29.61
C SER A 448 -1.34 -32.69 -29.26
N ASN A 449 -1.62 -31.73 -28.37
CA ASN A 449 -0.62 -30.80 -27.85
C ASN A 449 0.43 -31.55 -27.04
N ALA A 450 0.00 -32.45 -26.14
CA ALA A 450 0.89 -33.28 -25.33
C ALA A 450 1.79 -34.19 -26.18
N GLU A 451 1.26 -34.75 -27.28
CA GLU A 451 2.04 -35.55 -28.23
C GLU A 451 3.11 -34.72 -28.96
N ALA A 452 2.81 -33.45 -29.26
CA ALA A 452 3.71 -32.54 -29.96
C ALA A 452 4.89 -32.05 -29.12
N ILE A 453 4.84 -32.21 -27.79
CA ILE A 453 5.93 -31.84 -26.88
C ILE A 453 7.18 -32.69 -27.19
N GLN A 454 8.32 -32.03 -27.36
CA GLN A 454 9.61 -32.63 -27.64
C GLN A 454 10.39 -32.80 -26.34
N TYR A 455 10.55 -34.05 -25.90
CA TYR A 455 11.34 -34.42 -24.71
C TYR A 455 12.17 -35.66 -25.06
N ASN A 456 13.47 -35.62 -24.74
CA ASN A 456 14.39 -36.71 -25.04
C ASN A 456 15.11 -37.22 -23.78
N PHE A 457 15.62 -38.44 -23.90
CA PHE A 457 16.52 -39.03 -22.93
C PHE A 457 17.53 -39.92 -23.67
N LYS A 458 18.70 -40.14 -23.08
CA LYS A 458 19.77 -40.97 -23.64
C LYS A 458 20.17 -42.05 -22.65
N THR A 459 20.46 -43.24 -23.15
CA THR A 459 20.95 -44.36 -22.34
C THR A 459 22.32 -44.80 -22.84
N ALA A 460 23.33 -44.77 -21.97
CA ALA A 460 24.69 -45.22 -22.27
C ALA A 460 25.42 -45.64 -21.00
N ASN A 461 26.22 -46.70 -21.04
CA ASN A 461 27.10 -47.13 -19.94
C ASN A 461 26.38 -47.20 -18.57
N ASN A 462 25.26 -47.91 -18.49
CA ASN A 462 24.46 -48.04 -17.26
C ASN A 462 24.02 -46.68 -16.66
N THR A 463 23.98 -45.62 -17.48
CA THR A 463 23.58 -44.28 -17.10
C THR A 463 22.41 -43.85 -17.98
N ILE A 464 21.36 -43.34 -17.34
CA ILE A 464 20.21 -42.72 -17.99
C ILE A 464 20.38 -41.22 -17.81
N VAL A 465 20.45 -40.51 -18.95
CA VAL A 465 20.55 -39.06 -19.00
C VAL A 465 19.21 -38.51 -19.46
N PHE A 466 18.50 -37.85 -18.55
CA PHE A 466 17.28 -37.12 -18.85
C PHE A 466 17.63 -35.67 -19.23
N ASP A 467 16.91 -35.12 -20.20
CA ASP A 467 17.03 -33.70 -20.49
C ASP A 467 16.37 -32.91 -19.35
N ALA A 468 16.99 -31.82 -18.91
CA ALA A 468 16.48 -30.93 -17.86
C ALA A 468 15.33 -30.04 -18.35
N PHE A 469 14.93 -30.18 -19.61
CA PHE A 469 13.98 -29.31 -20.29
C PHE A 469 13.18 -30.08 -21.35
N PHE A 470 12.04 -29.51 -21.74
CA PHE A 470 11.31 -29.93 -22.93
C PHE A 470 10.98 -28.72 -23.79
N ILE A 471 10.68 -28.97 -25.06
CA ILE A 471 10.34 -27.94 -26.03
C ILE A 471 8.92 -28.18 -26.57
N SER A 472 8.07 -27.16 -26.54
CA SER A 472 6.71 -27.18 -27.07
C SER A 472 6.48 -26.06 -28.09
N GLU A 473 5.36 -26.09 -28.79
CA GLU A 473 5.00 -25.04 -29.74
C GLU A 473 4.75 -23.70 -29.03
N TYR A 474 5.22 -22.59 -29.62
CA TYR A 474 5.08 -21.26 -29.02
C TYR A 474 3.64 -20.85 -28.67
N LYS A 475 2.63 -21.33 -29.42
CA LYS A 475 1.22 -21.09 -29.10
C LYS A 475 0.83 -21.59 -27.70
N ASN A 476 1.52 -22.61 -27.19
CA ASN A 476 1.29 -23.23 -25.87
C ASN A 476 2.08 -22.54 -24.73
N MET A 477 2.70 -21.37 -24.97
CA MET A 477 3.53 -20.64 -24.00
C MET A 477 2.89 -20.53 -22.60
N TRP A 478 1.57 -20.31 -22.58
CA TRP A 478 0.78 -20.05 -21.36
C TRP A 478 -0.02 -21.24 -20.87
N LYS A 479 0.08 -22.39 -21.54
CA LYS A 479 -0.55 -23.63 -21.09
C LYS A 479 0.32 -24.33 -20.08
N ASP A 480 -0.33 -24.97 -19.13
CA ASP A 480 0.33 -25.87 -18.22
C ASP A 480 0.75 -27.13 -18.98
N GLU A 481 2.06 -27.41 -18.99
CA GLU A 481 2.65 -28.56 -19.66
C GLU A 481 3.73 -29.12 -18.76
N GLU A 482 3.68 -30.41 -18.52
CA GLU A 482 4.54 -31.10 -17.57
C GLU A 482 4.96 -32.44 -18.16
N ILE A 483 6.16 -32.90 -17.76
CA ILE A 483 6.71 -34.19 -18.17
C ILE A 483 6.92 -35.05 -16.93
N ASP A 484 6.18 -36.16 -16.85
CA ASP A 484 6.45 -37.23 -15.90
C ASP A 484 7.31 -38.30 -16.57
N ALA A 485 8.58 -38.37 -16.19
CA ALA A 485 9.53 -39.39 -16.61
C ALA A 485 9.68 -40.45 -15.51
N VAL A 486 8.92 -41.54 -15.63
CA VAL A 486 8.90 -42.62 -14.64
C VAL A 486 9.75 -43.80 -15.09
N LEU A 487 10.83 -44.08 -14.36
CA LEU A 487 11.68 -45.23 -14.57
C LEU A 487 11.15 -46.43 -13.77
N TYR A 488 10.76 -47.50 -14.46
CA TYR A 488 10.37 -48.76 -13.84
C TYR A 488 11.54 -49.73 -13.83
N ILE A 489 11.95 -50.22 -12.65
CA ILE A 489 13.07 -51.17 -12.49
C ILE A 489 12.68 -52.39 -11.63
N PRO A 490 13.27 -53.57 -11.88
CA PRO A 490 12.99 -54.77 -11.08
C PRO A 490 13.60 -54.69 -9.67
N GLU A 491 13.06 -55.51 -8.76
CA GLU A 491 13.59 -55.67 -7.40
C GLU A 491 15.05 -56.14 -7.42
N GLY A 492 15.85 -55.64 -6.48
CA GLY A 492 17.28 -55.97 -6.35
C GLY A 492 18.22 -55.04 -7.12
N THR A 493 17.71 -54.23 -8.04
CA THR A 493 18.48 -53.22 -8.78
C THR A 493 19.00 -52.13 -7.84
N THR A 494 20.26 -51.75 -7.99
CA THR A 494 20.84 -50.61 -7.28
C THR A 494 20.88 -49.41 -8.22
N ILE A 495 20.45 -48.25 -7.74
CA ILE A 495 20.47 -46.97 -8.45
C ILE A 495 21.37 -46.00 -7.69
N TYR A 496 22.04 -45.14 -8.45
CA TYR A 496 22.75 -43.98 -7.94
C TYR A 496 22.17 -42.72 -8.58
N PHE A 497 21.63 -41.83 -7.76
CA PHE A 497 21.15 -40.53 -8.22
C PHE A 497 22.33 -39.55 -8.23
N GLU A 498 22.73 -39.03 -9.38
CA GLU A 498 23.77 -38.00 -9.40
C GLU A 498 23.23 -36.65 -8.92
N GLY A 499 24.08 -35.79 -8.33
CA GLY A 499 23.66 -34.49 -7.78
C GLY A 499 22.76 -33.66 -8.72
N SER A 500 22.98 -33.74 -10.03
CA SER A 500 22.15 -33.07 -11.05
C SER A 500 20.65 -33.44 -11.01
N SER A 501 20.27 -34.62 -10.51
CA SER A 501 18.87 -35.03 -10.43
C SER A 501 18.14 -34.47 -9.23
N ARG A 502 18.86 -33.89 -8.24
CA ARG A 502 18.31 -33.39 -6.97
C ARG A 502 17.02 -32.60 -7.13
N ASN A 503 17.00 -31.65 -8.06
CA ASN A 503 15.86 -30.73 -8.22
C ASN A 503 14.75 -31.27 -9.15
N PHE A 504 14.86 -32.50 -9.64
CA PHE A 504 13.92 -33.13 -10.58
C PHE A 504 13.32 -34.42 -10.04
N LEU A 505 13.83 -34.96 -8.92
CA LEU A 505 13.24 -36.14 -8.28
C LEU A 505 11.92 -35.77 -7.59
N ASP A 506 10.89 -36.58 -7.85
CA ASP A 506 9.54 -36.38 -7.30
C ASP A 506 8.83 -37.72 -7.03
N ASP A 507 8.23 -37.84 -5.84
CA ASP A 507 7.50 -39.01 -5.30
C ASP A 507 8.29 -40.34 -5.33
N VAL A 508 9.62 -40.29 -5.09
CA VAL A 508 10.47 -41.48 -5.12
C VAL A 508 10.36 -42.25 -3.80
N LYS A 509 9.47 -43.24 -3.81
CA LYS A 509 9.16 -44.03 -2.61
C LYS A 509 10.36 -44.76 -2.04
N ASN A 510 10.68 -44.46 -0.79
CA ASN A 510 11.73 -45.10 -0.03
C ASN A 510 11.25 -45.52 1.38
N VAL A 511 11.92 -46.50 1.97
CA VAL A 511 11.53 -47.13 3.25
C VAL A 511 11.98 -46.30 4.45
N GLN A 512 13.01 -45.47 4.27
CA GLN A 512 13.65 -44.68 5.32
C GLN A 512 13.09 -43.26 5.42
N ASN A 513 12.10 -42.90 4.59
CA ASN A 513 11.47 -41.58 4.53
C ASN A 513 12.46 -40.43 4.25
N VAL A 514 13.50 -40.69 3.46
CA VAL A 514 14.43 -39.68 2.93
C VAL A 514 13.68 -38.80 1.92
N TYR A 515 13.84 -37.48 2.00
CA TYR A 515 13.26 -36.55 1.02
C TYR A 515 13.88 -36.76 -0.37
N ASP A 516 13.08 -36.65 -1.43
CA ASP A 516 13.51 -36.93 -2.80
C ASP A 516 14.75 -36.15 -3.23
N ARG A 517 14.86 -34.88 -2.82
CA ARG A 517 16.03 -34.03 -3.09
C ARG A 517 17.30 -34.54 -2.39
N ASP A 518 17.16 -35.10 -1.21
CA ASP A 518 18.27 -35.64 -0.42
C ASP A 518 18.63 -37.08 -0.82
N MET A 519 17.84 -37.70 -1.70
CA MET A 519 18.25 -38.95 -2.35
C MET A 519 19.39 -38.74 -3.36
N ALA A 520 19.66 -37.50 -3.79
CA ALA A 520 20.76 -37.22 -4.70
C ALA A 520 22.12 -37.45 -4.03
N ASN A 521 23.08 -37.99 -4.80
CA ASN A 521 24.42 -38.42 -4.39
C ASN A 521 24.50 -39.69 -3.52
N HIS A 522 23.40 -40.44 -3.36
CA HIS A 522 23.36 -41.68 -2.59
C HIS A 522 22.97 -42.90 -3.45
N HIS A 523 23.29 -44.09 -2.94
CA HIS A 523 22.97 -45.39 -3.54
C HIS A 523 21.71 -45.98 -2.90
N PHE A 524 20.74 -46.32 -3.74
CA PHE A 524 19.49 -46.92 -3.30
C PHE A 524 19.25 -48.26 -3.97
N LYS A 525 18.83 -49.25 -3.18
CA LYS A 525 18.45 -50.57 -3.67
C LYS A 525 16.94 -50.71 -3.71
N MET A 526 16.40 -51.12 -4.85
CA MET A 526 14.97 -51.36 -5.01
C MET A 526 14.53 -52.60 -4.24
N THR A 527 13.59 -52.43 -3.31
CA THR A 527 12.96 -53.51 -2.54
C THR A 527 11.48 -53.61 -2.86
N SER A 528 10.80 -54.62 -2.32
CA SER A 528 9.35 -54.79 -2.51
C SER A 528 8.50 -53.67 -1.90
N LYS A 529 9.03 -52.93 -0.93
CA LYS A 529 8.35 -51.82 -0.22
C LYS A 529 8.76 -50.42 -0.70
N GLY A 530 9.73 -50.32 -1.60
CA GLY A 530 10.36 -49.07 -2.03
C GLY A 530 11.88 -49.14 -1.99
N PHE A 531 12.55 -48.00 -2.15
CA PHE A 531 14.00 -47.92 -2.06
C PHE A 531 14.51 -48.03 -0.63
N ASN A 532 15.63 -48.74 -0.47
CA ASN A 532 16.43 -48.74 0.76
C ASN A 532 17.79 -48.12 0.46
N CYS A 533 18.14 -47.05 1.16
CA CYS A 533 19.44 -46.42 1.05
C CYS A 533 20.55 -47.33 1.58
N LEU A 534 21.69 -47.32 0.93
CA LEU A 534 22.86 -48.13 1.28
C LEU A 534 23.95 -47.31 2.00
N ASP A 535 23.94 -45.99 1.82
CA ASP A 535 25.01 -45.06 2.21
C ASP A 535 24.47 -43.70 2.70
N CYS A 536 23.24 -43.66 3.22
CA CYS A 536 22.68 -42.47 3.88
C CYS A 536 23.09 -42.44 5.36
N ASP A 537 23.44 -41.27 5.87
CA ASP A 537 23.78 -41.04 7.28
C ASP A 537 22.52 -40.72 8.12
N GLU A 538 22.65 -40.70 9.45
CA GLU A 538 21.51 -40.38 10.36
C GLU A 538 20.99 -38.96 10.18
N GLU A 539 21.80 -38.02 9.68
CA GLU A 539 21.39 -36.64 9.39
C GLU A 539 20.46 -36.57 8.16
N ASP A 540 20.69 -37.39 7.13
CA ASP A 540 19.87 -37.44 5.91
C ASP A 540 18.45 -38.00 6.17
N ILE A 541 18.32 -38.84 7.19
CA ILE A 541 17.06 -39.54 7.53
C ILE A 541 16.18 -38.70 8.47
N ASN A 542 16.79 -37.87 9.33
CA ASN A 542 16.08 -37.10 10.37
C ASN A 542 15.81 -35.64 10.00
N ASN A 543 16.03 -35.25 8.74
CA ASN A 543 15.94 -33.88 8.28
C ASN A 543 14.47 -33.45 8.04
N GLU A 544 13.64 -33.44 9.10
CA GLU A 544 12.21 -33.07 9.04
C GLU A 544 11.95 -31.57 8.70
N ASP A 545 13.01 -30.74 8.57
CA ASP A 545 12.92 -29.27 8.56
C ASP A 545 13.32 -28.58 7.22
N SER A 546 13.30 -29.26 6.05
CA SER A 546 13.68 -28.61 4.78
C SER A 546 12.53 -27.98 3.97
N ASP A 547 11.46 -27.54 4.63
CA ASP A 547 10.40 -26.70 4.04
C ASP A 547 10.83 -25.22 3.83
N ASP A 548 12.12 -24.91 3.92
CA ASP A 548 12.62 -23.56 3.61
C ASP A 548 12.71 -23.37 2.09
N TRP A 549 11.63 -22.84 1.52
CA TRP A 549 11.56 -22.42 0.11
C TRP A 549 12.56 -21.30 -0.23
N ASP A 550 13.19 -20.68 0.79
CA ASP A 550 14.17 -19.60 0.68
C ASP A 550 15.55 -20.02 1.24
N SER A 551 16.13 -21.10 0.71
CA SER A 551 17.57 -21.27 0.82
C SER A 551 18.26 -20.64 -0.40
N ASP A 552 18.62 -19.36 -0.25
CA ASP A 552 19.67 -18.68 -1.00
C ASP A 552 21.06 -19.34 -0.82
N ASN A 553 21.17 -20.50 -0.15
CA ASN A 553 22.39 -21.31 -0.13
C ASN A 553 22.49 -22.24 -1.36
N ASP A 554 22.11 -21.74 -2.53
CA ASP A 554 22.63 -22.21 -3.82
C ASP A 554 24.11 -21.76 -3.96
N ASP A 555 24.95 -22.10 -2.98
CA ASP A 555 26.39 -22.27 -3.21
C ASP A 555 26.63 -23.65 -3.87
N GLU A 556 25.73 -24.08 -4.76
CA GLU A 556 26.13 -24.97 -5.84
C GLU A 556 27.00 -24.14 -6.76
N VAL A 557 28.31 -24.30 -6.56
CA VAL A 557 29.35 -23.80 -7.44
C VAL A 557 28.98 -24.20 -8.86
N SER A 558 28.36 -23.24 -9.55
CA SER A 558 28.15 -23.27 -10.98
C SER A 558 29.43 -23.68 -11.68
N PHE A 559 29.24 -24.42 -12.76
CA PHE A 559 30.23 -24.86 -13.72
C PHE A 559 30.88 -23.68 -14.48
N LEU A 560 31.33 -22.65 -13.77
CA LEU A 560 32.16 -21.56 -14.29
C LEU A 560 33.65 -21.92 -14.35
N PHE A 561 34.00 -23.16 -14.03
CA PHE A 561 35.37 -23.61 -14.12
C PHE A 561 35.49 -24.61 -15.27
N ASP A 562 36.40 -24.35 -16.20
CA ASP A 562 36.89 -25.39 -17.13
C ASP A 562 37.52 -26.59 -16.36
N SER A 563 37.60 -26.49 -15.03
CA SER A 563 38.01 -27.52 -14.08
C SER A 563 36.98 -28.65 -13.95
N THR A 564 37.44 -29.90 -13.93
CA THR A 564 36.59 -31.11 -13.79
C THR A 564 37.11 -32.00 -12.67
N ILE A 565 36.23 -32.50 -11.80
CA ILE A 565 36.55 -33.58 -10.85
C ILE A 565 35.57 -34.74 -11.06
N ASN A 566 36.13 -35.93 -11.28
CA ASN A 566 35.41 -37.20 -11.20
C ASN A 566 36.32 -38.28 -10.59
N ASN A 567 35.88 -39.54 -10.57
CA ASN A 567 36.65 -40.63 -9.98
C ASN A 567 37.89 -41.04 -10.77
N THR A 568 38.04 -40.57 -12.02
CA THR A 568 39.12 -40.95 -12.94
C THR A 568 40.10 -39.81 -13.22
N LYS A 569 39.68 -38.55 -12.99
CA LYS A 569 40.42 -37.34 -13.34
C LYS A 569 40.06 -36.20 -12.39
N ALA A 570 41.08 -35.47 -11.96
CA ALA A 570 40.95 -34.14 -11.37
C ALA A 570 41.71 -33.13 -12.25
N GLU A 571 41.06 -32.05 -12.66
CA GLU A 571 41.62 -31.02 -13.51
C GLU A 571 41.20 -29.65 -13.01
N PHE A 572 42.18 -28.78 -12.80
CA PHE A 572 42.02 -27.41 -12.32
C PHE A 572 42.54 -26.46 -13.39
N ILE A 573 41.73 -25.49 -13.78
CA ILE A 573 42.03 -24.56 -14.87
C ILE A 573 41.77 -23.12 -14.42
N ILE A 574 42.77 -22.27 -14.66
CA ILE A 574 42.75 -20.83 -14.47
C ILE A 574 42.69 -20.17 -15.84
N SER A 575 41.71 -19.29 -16.01
CA SER A 575 41.55 -18.45 -17.19
C SER A 575 41.87 -16.99 -16.88
N LYS A 576 41.94 -16.15 -17.91
CA LYS A 576 42.10 -14.69 -17.75
C LYS A 576 40.95 -14.03 -16.97
N LYS A 577 39.77 -14.65 -16.99
CA LYS A 577 38.58 -14.12 -16.30
C LYS A 577 38.52 -14.51 -14.82
N THR A 578 39.36 -15.45 -14.37
CA THR A 578 39.34 -15.94 -12.99
C THR A 578 39.72 -14.82 -12.01
N THR A 579 38.83 -14.58 -11.05
CA THR A 579 38.98 -13.57 -10.00
C THR A 579 39.61 -14.16 -8.73
N GLU A 580 40.11 -13.29 -7.84
CA GLU A 580 40.63 -13.69 -6.52
C GLU A 580 39.62 -14.52 -5.69
N SER A 581 38.35 -14.11 -5.68
CA SER A 581 37.30 -14.80 -4.92
C SER A 581 37.02 -16.20 -5.49
N GLU A 582 36.98 -16.32 -6.82
CA GLU A 582 36.77 -17.60 -7.50
C GLU A 582 37.96 -18.55 -7.29
N LEU A 583 39.19 -18.02 -7.34
CA LEU A 583 40.40 -18.78 -7.06
C LEU A 583 40.38 -19.39 -5.66
N ASN A 584 40.03 -18.61 -4.64
CA ASN A 584 39.94 -19.10 -3.26
C ASN A 584 38.82 -20.15 -3.09
N LYS A 585 37.66 -19.96 -3.74
CA LYS A 585 36.58 -20.97 -3.73
C LYS A 585 37.04 -22.30 -4.35
N LEU A 586 37.75 -22.24 -5.49
CA LEU A 586 38.30 -23.42 -6.14
C LEU A 586 39.30 -24.17 -5.24
N ILE A 587 40.21 -23.45 -4.59
CA ILE A 587 41.22 -24.04 -3.71
C ILE A 587 40.56 -24.87 -2.60
N ASN A 588 39.56 -24.28 -1.93
CA ASN A 588 38.81 -24.98 -0.88
C ASN A 588 38.06 -26.20 -1.44
N TRP A 589 37.42 -26.05 -2.61
CA TRP A 589 36.67 -27.14 -3.23
C TRP A 589 37.55 -28.36 -3.58
N PHE A 590 38.78 -28.15 -4.06
CA PHE A 590 39.74 -29.24 -4.34
C PHE A 590 40.23 -29.93 -3.08
N LYS A 591 40.44 -29.16 -1.99
CA LYS A 591 40.81 -29.69 -0.68
C LYS A 591 39.71 -30.59 -0.13
N ASP A 592 38.46 -30.12 -0.13
CA ASP A 592 37.34 -30.84 0.49
C ASP A 592 36.94 -32.11 -0.29
N ARG A 593 36.97 -32.08 -1.63
CA ARG A 593 36.44 -33.17 -2.47
C ARG A 593 37.47 -34.25 -2.82
N LYS A 594 38.75 -33.91 -2.96
CA LYS A 594 39.80 -34.84 -3.40
C LYS A 594 41.06 -34.81 -2.54
N ASN A 595 41.05 -34.10 -1.41
CA ASN A 595 42.20 -33.97 -0.51
C ASN A 595 43.45 -33.47 -1.26
N ILE A 596 43.28 -32.53 -2.19
CA ILE A 596 44.38 -31.88 -2.92
C ILE A 596 44.58 -30.49 -2.30
N ASP A 597 45.75 -30.25 -1.73
CA ASP A 597 46.12 -28.95 -1.16
C ASP A 597 46.70 -28.05 -2.26
N ILE A 598 46.17 -26.83 -2.36
CA ILE A 598 46.63 -25.82 -3.32
C ILE A 598 46.96 -24.54 -2.55
N ASP A 599 48.24 -24.22 -2.46
CA ASP A 599 48.74 -23.08 -1.70
C ASP A 599 49.11 -21.91 -2.61
N ILE A 600 48.63 -20.71 -2.26
CA ILE A 600 49.02 -19.46 -2.92
C ILE A 600 50.33 -18.98 -2.32
N VAL A 601 51.44 -19.17 -3.06
CA VAL A 601 52.78 -18.73 -2.63
C VAL A 601 52.96 -17.22 -2.83
N SER A 602 52.45 -16.69 -3.94
CA SER A 602 52.44 -15.25 -4.20
C SER A 602 51.34 -14.87 -5.18
N ALA A 603 50.58 -13.83 -4.89
CA ALA A 603 49.53 -13.33 -5.78
C ALA A 603 49.57 -11.80 -5.90
N LYS A 604 49.27 -11.31 -7.10
CA LYS A 604 49.04 -9.91 -7.43
C LYS A 604 47.84 -9.86 -8.36
N PHE A 605 46.88 -8.99 -8.03
CA PHE A 605 45.63 -8.84 -8.76
C PHE A 605 45.54 -7.44 -9.38
N ASN A 606 44.79 -7.33 -10.49
CA ASN A 606 44.44 -6.08 -11.12
C ASN A 606 43.31 -5.35 -10.34
N ASN A 607 42.99 -4.11 -10.74
CA ASN A 607 41.94 -3.30 -10.09
C ASN A 607 40.54 -3.93 -10.18
N ASP A 608 40.30 -4.80 -11.17
CA ASP A 608 39.07 -5.58 -11.36
C ASP A 608 39.11 -6.94 -10.62
N LYS A 609 40.12 -7.15 -9.76
CA LYS A 609 40.37 -8.40 -9.00
C LYS A 609 40.70 -9.63 -9.86
N THR A 610 41.02 -9.43 -11.14
CA THR A 610 41.55 -10.50 -12.01
C THR A 610 43.04 -10.74 -11.75
N ILE A 611 43.54 -11.93 -12.09
CA ILE A 611 44.92 -12.34 -11.82
C ILE A 611 45.93 -11.54 -12.69
N ASP A 612 46.85 -10.80 -12.06
CA ASP A 612 48.01 -10.18 -12.73
C ASP A 612 49.22 -11.11 -12.71
N ASN A 613 49.63 -11.56 -11.52
CA ASN A 613 50.65 -12.58 -11.33
C ASN A 613 50.26 -13.52 -10.19
N LEU A 614 50.42 -14.82 -10.37
CA LEU A 614 50.05 -15.84 -9.39
C LEU A 614 51.04 -17.00 -9.44
N VAL A 615 51.47 -17.45 -8.27
CA VAL A 615 52.27 -18.66 -8.09
C VAL A 615 51.52 -19.58 -7.13
N LEU A 616 51.21 -20.78 -7.61
CA LEU A 616 50.54 -21.83 -6.85
C LEU A 616 51.49 -23.01 -6.65
N GLU A 617 51.48 -23.57 -5.44
CA GLU A 617 52.00 -24.91 -5.16
C GLU A 617 50.82 -25.86 -4.96
N ILE A 618 50.92 -27.07 -5.50
CA ILE A 618 49.86 -28.07 -5.50
C ILE A 618 50.45 -29.34 -4.92
N ASP A 619 49.86 -29.86 -3.86
CA ASP A 619 50.15 -31.17 -3.29
C ASP A 619 48.91 -32.05 -3.42
N CYS A 620 49.01 -33.12 -4.21
CA CYS A 620 47.91 -34.07 -4.36
C CYS A 620 47.78 -35.05 -3.17
N ASN A 621 48.63 -34.94 -2.14
CA ASN A 621 48.67 -35.80 -0.95
C ASN A 621 48.81 -37.31 -1.26
N ASP A 622 49.24 -37.63 -2.48
CA ASP A 622 49.47 -38.98 -3.01
C ASP A 622 50.93 -39.14 -3.52
N GLY A 623 51.80 -38.20 -3.15
CA GLY A 623 53.22 -38.16 -3.53
C GLY A 623 53.52 -37.33 -4.78
N TYR A 624 52.52 -36.73 -5.44
CA TYR A 624 52.71 -35.83 -6.56
C TYR A 624 52.56 -34.36 -6.14
N VAL A 625 53.62 -33.58 -6.37
CA VAL A 625 53.66 -32.15 -6.08
C VAL A 625 53.98 -31.38 -7.36
N GLY A 626 53.35 -30.23 -7.54
CA GLY A 626 53.56 -29.34 -8.69
C GLY A 626 53.58 -27.87 -8.31
N SER A 627 54.14 -27.06 -9.20
CA SER A 627 54.05 -25.60 -9.10
C SER A 627 53.56 -25.02 -10.42
N ILE A 628 52.66 -24.04 -10.36
CA ILE A 628 52.17 -23.29 -11.52
C ILE A 628 52.57 -21.83 -11.34
N LYS A 629 53.16 -21.23 -12.38
CA LYS A 629 53.41 -19.80 -12.46
C LYS A 629 52.55 -19.20 -13.55
N VAL A 630 51.70 -18.27 -13.16
CA VAL A 630 50.72 -17.61 -14.02
C VAL A 630 51.02 -16.12 -14.04
N SER A 631 51.10 -15.57 -15.24
CA SER A 631 51.10 -14.12 -15.47
C SER A 631 49.99 -13.75 -16.44
N ASN A 632 49.50 -12.51 -16.37
CA ASN A 632 48.48 -12.00 -17.29
C ASN A 632 48.87 -12.22 -18.76
N SER A 633 50.14 -11.98 -19.11
CA SER A 633 50.68 -12.21 -20.45
C SER A 633 50.64 -13.68 -20.91
N THR A 634 50.71 -14.64 -19.98
CA THR A 634 50.64 -16.07 -20.29
C THR A 634 49.20 -16.58 -20.43
N LEU A 635 48.25 -15.99 -19.69
CA LEU A 635 46.83 -16.34 -19.77
C LEU A 635 46.15 -15.87 -21.07
N ASP A 636 46.75 -14.91 -21.78
CA ASP A 636 46.28 -14.47 -23.11
C ASP A 636 46.45 -15.51 -24.22
N THR A 637 47.30 -16.53 -23.99
CA THR A 637 47.65 -17.51 -25.02
C THR A 637 47.09 -18.90 -24.75
N ILE A 638 47.16 -19.39 -23.51
CA ILE A 638 46.67 -20.71 -23.10
C ILE A 638 46.23 -20.65 -21.62
N SER A 639 45.12 -21.28 -21.27
CA SER A 639 44.72 -21.47 -19.87
C SER A 639 45.80 -22.24 -19.09
N LYS A 640 45.97 -21.92 -17.81
CA LYS A 640 47.00 -22.52 -16.95
C LYS A 640 46.35 -23.41 -15.92
N GLY A 641 46.99 -24.51 -15.54
CA GLY A 641 46.29 -25.48 -14.71
C GLY A 641 47.09 -26.72 -14.36
N PHE A 642 46.42 -27.65 -13.68
CA PHE A 642 46.93 -28.99 -13.48
C PHE A 642 45.90 -30.04 -13.83
N ARG A 643 46.39 -31.24 -14.14
CA ARG A 643 45.58 -32.44 -14.34
C ARG A 643 46.25 -33.61 -13.63
N ARG A 644 45.42 -34.37 -12.92
CA ARG A 644 45.75 -35.62 -12.25
C ARG A 644 44.81 -36.72 -12.77
N LEU A 645 45.37 -37.82 -13.30
CA LEU A 645 44.61 -39.00 -13.74
C LEU A 645 44.81 -40.18 -12.78
N TYR A 646 43.72 -40.86 -12.41
CA TYR A 646 43.72 -41.91 -11.37
C TYR A 646 43.66 -43.36 -11.90
N ASN A 647 43.53 -43.59 -13.22
CA ASN A 647 43.34 -44.94 -13.80
C ASN A 647 44.63 -45.64 -14.27
N GLU A 648 44.59 -46.98 -14.27
CA GLU A 648 45.72 -47.94 -14.31
C GLU A 648 46.40 -48.21 -15.66
N GLU A 649 45.96 -47.62 -16.78
CA GLU A 649 46.63 -47.80 -18.08
C GLU A 649 47.81 -46.82 -18.25
N GLY A 650 48.85 -46.99 -17.44
CA GLY A 650 50.23 -46.79 -17.89
C GLY A 650 51.05 -45.61 -17.35
N ALA A 651 50.47 -44.67 -16.59
CA ALA A 651 51.19 -43.84 -15.62
C ALA A 651 50.18 -42.96 -14.86
N LEU A 652 50.27 -42.92 -13.54
CA LEU A 652 49.69 -41.84 -12.74
C LEU A 652 50.29 -40.50 -13.25
N SER A 653 49.61 -39.87 -14.20
CA SER A 653 50.12 -38.66 -14.83
C SER A 653 49.62 -37.45 -14.06
N PHE A 654 50.52 -36.79 -13.35
CA PHE A 654 50.33 -35.43 -12.89
C PHE A 654 51.01 -34.48 -13.88
N LYS A 655 50.26 -33.51 -14.40
CA LYS A 655 50.80 -32.52 -15.34
C LYS A 655 50.29 -31.14 -14.97
N THR A 656 51.22 -30.20 -14.82
CA THR A 656 50.93 -28.76 -14.80
C THR A 656 51.23 -28.17 -16.17
N TRP A 657 50.51 -27.12 -16.59
CA TRP A 657 50.79 -26.39 -17.83
C TRP A 657 50.58 -24.89 -17.70
#